data_AF-A0A7J3B8B6-F1
#
_entry.id   AF-A0A7J3B8B6-F1
#
_cell.length_a   1.000
_cell.length_b   1.000
_cell.length_c   1.000
_cell.angle_alpha   90.00
_cell.angle_beta   90.00
_cell.angle_gamma   90.00
#
_symmetry.space_group_name_H-M   'P 1'
#
loop_
_entity.id
_entity.type
_entity.pdbx_description
1 polymer ?
#
loop_
_entity_poly.entity_id
_entity_poly.type
_entity_poly.pdbx_seq_one_letter_code
_entity_poly.pdbx_strand_id
1 'polypeptide(L)'
;MREAFTDDEIRGLWRKILTDRSVEISRLNDPESRENTIHIKYEEMDELNRDFALNFLRAPEEYIRLLKEELNENFLSEGYKSRKGRRLNISISSSLPDLKREIRDLRSADLNTFLQIEGIVKRVSEVVPTLTMAAFRCSYCKNVDLYPVTGSKLIPPSTCSICGKEKGTTEFKFLPDKSIYMDTQIIEVQERPELLRGVSQPAKLSVHLEDEICGRLNPGDRITINGILKGKQKMVNGSPSNQFDVYLDAMYVEKESSEYEEVEIDEADVDAIKKAASDPDIYQKLVASVAPTIYAMEIVKEAVIFQLFGGVRKLFEDGTYVRGDIHILLFGDPGTAKSQILKYAITLAPKSVYSSGKGASAAGLTAAAVKDEFSEGRWSLEAGTLVLADGGLAAVDELDKMSREDSSALHESMEQQTITISKAGINATLMSRCALLAAANPKFGRYDESEPFTAQTDFPPTLLSRFDLIFIIVDRPGKNDVEMSNYILKVHSDGEKLAGGVQVEKSEFKPYFDREFLKKYIVYARKYCFPVLSPGAKEKISKFYVEKRASSRQGTVAITPRQLEALIRLSEASARIRLSDRITEEDVERGMRLMESFLSQTTLVNGIPDIDIILTGYPSKDRKNLLSLSEIIRKIHDENGGKDVSMKQIMDEARGAGMNPEQVERNLKLLRDRGQLIEPRSGFYRLVRT
;
A
#
# COMPACT_ATOMS: atom_id res chain seq x y z
N MET A 1 36.89 -2.32 31.35
CA MET A 1 35.71 -1.43 31.26
C MET A 1 35.97 -0.24 32.16
N ARG A 2 36.31 0.92 31.61
CA ARG A 2 36.39 2.16 32.40
C ARG A 2 34.95 2.65 32.61
N GLU A 3 34.50 2.74 33.87
CA GLU A 3 33.09 3.04 34.21
C GLU A 3 32.67 4.50 34.02
N ALA A 4 33.60 5.44 33.80
CA ALA A 4 33.26 6.80 33.43
C ALA A 4 34.44 7.45 32.70
N PHE A 5 34.22 7.93 31.48
CA PHE A 5 35.10 8.94 30.90
C PHE A 5 34.86 10.24 31.67
N THR A 6 35.94 10.99 31.89
CA THR A 6 35.80 12.36 32.39
C THR A 6 35.21 13.27 31.31
N ASP A 7 34.52 14.34 31.70
CA ASP A 7 33.95 15.31 30.76
C ASP A 7 35.00 15.83 29.76
N ASP A 8 36.24 16.02 30.21
CA ASP A 8 37.37 16.45 29.37
C ASP A 8 37.81 15.38 28.35
N GLU A 9 37.77 14.09 28.70
CA GLU A 9 38.06 13.01 27.76
C GLU A 9 36.96 12.90 26.70
N ILE A 10 35.68 13.05 27.09
CA ILE A 10 34.54 13.07 26.17
C ILE A 10 34.66 14.23 25.19
N ARG A 11 34.97 15.43 25.70
CA ARG A 11 35.23 16.63 24.88
C ARG A 11 36.40 16.44 23.92
N GLY A 12 37.49 15.83 24.38
CA GLY A 12 38.65 15.53 23.55
C GLY A 12 38.36 14.55 22.40
N LEU A 13 37.53 13.53 22.65
CA LEU A 13 37.10 12.58 21.62
C LEU A 13 36.14 13.22 20.62
N TRP A 14 35.17 14.01 21.09
CA TRP A 14 34.30 14.80 20.22
C TRP A 14 35.09 15.76 19.33
N ARG A 15 36.11 16.43 19.88
CA ARG A 15 36.96 17.34 19.11
C ARG A 15 37.64 16.64 17.93
N LYS A 16 38.09 15.39 18.10
CA LYS A 16 38.67 14.61 17.00
C LYS A 16 37.65 14.36 15.89
N ILE A 17 36.47 13.85 16.25
CA ILE A 17 35.36 13.59 15.31
C ILE A 17 34.95 14.88 14.57
N LEU A 18 34.90 16.01 15.27
CA LEU A 18 34.53 17.30 14.69
C LEU A 18 35.63 17.90 13.80
N THR A 19 36.90 17.63 14.07
CA THR A 19 38.03 18.14 13.26
C THR A 19 37.99 17.55 11.85
N ASP A 20 37.63 16.28 11.73
CA ASP A 20 37.48 15.59 10.44
C ASP A 20 36.31 16.14 9.61
N ARG A 21 35.40 16.93 10.23
CA ARG A 21 34.17 17.48 9.63
C ARG A 21 34.23 18.98 9.34
N SER A 22 35.44 19.52 9.13
CA SER A 22 35.66 20.95 8.84
C SER A 22 34.80 21.51 7.69
N VAL A 23 34.44 20.71 6.69
CA VAL A 23 33.60 21.12 5.54
C VAL A 23 32.13 21.31 5.94
N GLU A 24 31.54 20.39 6.71
CA GLU A 24 30.15 20.52 7.20
C GLU A 24 30.03 21.70 8.16
N ILE A 25 31.01 21.88 9.05
CA ILE A 25 31.10 23.01 9.96
C ILE A 25 31.26 24.33 9.21
N SER A 26 31.97 24.33 8.07
CA SER A 26 32.08 25.52 7.21
C SER A 26 30.75 25.85 6.53
N ARG A 27 29.98 24.84 6.08
CA ARG A 27 28.62 25.04 5.53
C ARG A 27 27.63 25.55 6.57
N LEU A 28 27.75 25.11 7.82
CA LEU A 28 26.93 25.62 8.93
C LEU A 28 27.24 27.08 9.26
N ASN A 29 28.50 27.49 9.13
CA ASN A 29 28.91 28.88 9.33
C ASN A 29 28.51 29.81 8.16
N ASP A 30 28.15 29.26 7.00
CA ASP A 30 27.69 30.00 5.83
C ASP A 30 26.41 30.82 6.16
N PRO A 31 26.35 32.13 5.83
CA PRO A 31 25.13 32.94 5.92
C PRO A 31 23.94 32.43 5.10
N GLU A 32 24.19 31.79 3.96
CA GLU A 32 23.13 31.46 2.99
C GLU A 32 22.55 30.05 3.18
N SER A 33 23.21 29.19 3.95
CA SER A 33 22.72 27.83 4.20
C SER A 33 21.49 27.83 5.13
N ARG A 34 20.51 26.99 4.80
CA ARG A 34 19.35 26.68 5.65
C ARG A 34 19.57 25.46 6.53
N GLU A 35 20.64 24.72 6.28
CA GLU A 35 21.01 23.52 7.04
C GLU A 35 21.53 23.94 8.42
N ASN A 36 20.94 23.38 9.48
CA ASN A 36 21.36 23.60 10.86
C ASN A 36 21.72 22.28 11.57
N THR A 37 21.85 21.20 10.79
CA THR A 37 22.02 19.83 11.30
C THR A 37 23.42 19.30 11.00
N ILE A 38 24.05 18.69 12.00
CA ILE A 38 25.28 17.89 11.83
C ILE A 38 24.90 16.41 11.78
N HIS A 39 25.43 15.66 10.81
CA HIS A 39 25.09 14.26 10.56
C HIS A 39 26.17 13.29 11.02
N ILE A 40 26.18 12.89 12.29
CA ILE A 40 27.23 12.01 12.84
C ILE A 40 26.86 10.53 12.67
N LYS A 41 27.79 9.72 12.18
CA LYS A 41 27.61 8.26 12.10
C LYS A 41 28.08 7.60 13.39
N TYR A 42 27.33 6.62 13.88
CA TYR A 42 27.71 5.87 15.07
C TYR A 42 28.97 5.02 14.81
N GLU A 43 29.12 4.49 13.59
CA GLU A 43 30.27 3.66 13.20
C GLU A 43 31.60 4.42 13.38
N GLU A 44 31.59 5.73 13.10
CA GLU A 44 32.76 6.61 13.30
C GLU A 44 33.13 6.73 14.80
N MET A 45 32.15 6.69 15.70
CA MET A 45 32.41 6.69 17.14
C MET A 45 33.01 5.37 17.62
N ASP A 46 32.52 4.25 17.08
CA ASP A 46 32.98 2.91 17.44
C ASP A 46 34.41 2.65 16.94
N GLU A 47 34.73 3.07 15.71
CA GLU A 47 36.08 3.01 15.14
C GLU A 47 37.10 3.82 15.97
N LEU A 48 36.69 4.98 16.47
CA LEU A 48 37.55 5.85 17.26
C LEU A 48 37.76 5.29 18.68
N ASN A 49 36.68 4.90 19.35
CA ASN A 49 36.71 4.28 20.68
C ASN A 49 35.40 3.55 21.02
N ARG A 50 35.46 2.22 21.06
CA ARG A 50 34.33 1.35 21.44
C ARG A 50 33.73 1.63 22.82
N ASP A 51 34.54 1.93 23.82
CA ASP A 51 34.04 2.21 25.18
C ASP A 51 33.24 3.53 25.20
N PHE A 52 33.66 4.52 24.40
CA PHE A 52 32.95 5.79 24.24
C PHE A 52 31.60 5.59 23.54
N ALA A 53 31.59 4.81 22.45
CA ALA A 53 30.38 4.50 21.70
C ALA A 53 29.36 3.70 22.54
N LEU A 54 29.81 2.76 23.38
CA LEU A 54 28.92 2.01 24.28
C LEU A 54 28.34 2.87 25.41
N ASN A 55 29.14 3.78 25.97
CA ASN A 55 28.65 4.69 27.01
C ASN A 55 27.67 5.74 26.45
N PHE A 56 27.88 6.19 25.21
CA PHE A 56 26.95 7.04 24.49
C PHE A 56 25.54 6.42 24.41
N LEU A 57 25.44 5.10 24.16
CA LEU A 57 24.15 4.41 24.08
C LEU A 57 23.36 4.42 25.40
N ARG A 58 24.10 4.37 26.53
CA ARG A 58 23.51 4.35 27.88
C ARG A 58 23.09 5.74 28.35
N ALA A 59 23.89 6.76 28.04
CA ALA A 59 23.69 8.13 28.49
C ALA A 59 23.83 9.15 27.33
N PRO A 60 22.95 9.09 26.31
CA PRO A 60 23.10 9.92 25.12
C PRO A 60 22.93 11.42 25.42
N GLU A 61 22.06 11.80 26.36
CA GLU A 61 21.79 13.22 26.64
C GLU A 61 23.02 13.98 27.17
N GLU A 62 23.80 13.36 28.06
CA GLU A 62 25.00 13.98 28.62
C GLU A 62 26.07 14.18 27.54
N TYR A 63 26.26 13.17 26.70
CA TYR A 63 27.24 13.22 25.62
C TYR A 63 26.83 14.22 24.52
N ILE A 64 25.54 14.29 24.18
CA ILE A 64 24.99 15.28 23.24
C ILE A 64 25.12 16.70 23.80
N ARG A 65 24.91 16.89 25.12
CA ARG A 65 25.10 18.19 25.77
C ARG A 65 26.56 18.64 25.67
N LEU A 66 27.51 17.77 26.01
CA LEU A 66 28.94 18.07 25.91
C LEU A 66 29.37 18.34 24.45
N LEU A 67 28.79 17.62 23.49
CA LEU A 67 29.00 17.88 22.07
C LEU A 67 28.50 19.29 21.66
N LYS A 68 27.30 19.68 22.11
CA LYS A 68 26.75 21.03 21.85
C LYS A 68 27.62 22.13 22.47
N GLU A 69 28.15 21.89 23.67
CA GLU A 69 29.08 22.81 24.34
C GLU A 69 30.38 22.96 23.53
N GLU A 70 31.01 21.87 23.12
CA GLU A 70 32.26 21.91 22.33
C GLU A 70 32.08 22.57 20.96
N LEU A 71 30.96 22.30 20.28
CA LEU A 71 30.61 22.95 19.03
C LEU A 71 30.47 24.46 19.22
N ASN A 72 29.78 24.88 20.28
CA ASN A 72 29.64 26.28 20.64
C ASN A 72 30.97 26.92 21.02
N GLU A 73 31.86 26.26 21.75
CA GLU A 73 33.10 26.88 22.21
C GLU A 73 34.14 27.00 21.10
N ASN A 74 34.37 25.92 20.33
CA ASN A 74 35.58 25.79 19.50
C ASN A 74 35.37 25.89 17.99
N PHE A 75 34.17 25.61 17.47
CA PHE A 75 33.95 25.44 16.03
C PHE A 75 32.99 26.47 15.40
N LEU A 76 32.05 27.01 16.19
CA LEU A 76 31.09 28.00 15.70
C LEU A 76 31.65 29.42 15.76
N SER A 77 31.57 30.13 14.63
CA SER A 77 31.98 31.53 14.53
C SER A 77 31.10 32.47 15.37
N GLU A 78 31.63 33.60 15.82
CA GLU A 78 30.83 34.65 16.49
C GLU A 78 29.66 35.15 15.63
N GLY A 79 29.81 35.05 14.29
CA GLY A 79 28.77 35.34 13.31
C GLY A 79 27.60 34.35 13.33
N TYR A 80 27.83 33.07 13.63
CA TYR A 80 26.77 32.08 13.84
C TYR A 80 26.10 32.25 15.22
N LYS A 81 26.90 32.47 16.27
CA LYS A 81 26.42 32.70 17.65
C LYS A 81 25.54 33.95 17.79
N SER A 82 25.81 34.97 16.98
CA SER A 82 25.05 36.23 16.98
C SER A 82 23.73 36.14 16.20
N ARG A 83 23.50 35.07 15.43
CA ARG A 83 22.22 34.85 14.73
C ARG A 83 21.16 34.38 15.72
N LYS A 84 20.31 35.32 16.14
CA LYS A 84 19.14 35.02 16.96
C LYS A 84 18.23 34.03 16.21
N GLY A 85 17.96 32.88 16.82
CA GLY A 85 16.90 31.97 16.38
C GLY A 85 17.34 30.67 15.71
N ARG A 86 18.64 30.39 15.54
CA ARG A 86 19.09 29.10 15.00
C ARG A 86 19.65 28.22 16.12
N ARG A 87 19.03 27.06 16.32
CA ARG A 87 19.53 26.00 17.21
C ARG A 87 20.29 25.00 16.34
N LEU A 88 21.42 24.51 16.84
CA LEU A 88 22.18 23.47 16.18
C LEU A 88 21.55 22.11 16.52
N ASN A 89 21.17 21.37 15.48
CA ASN A 89 20.64 20.03 15.60
C ASN A 89 21.73 19.02 15.31
N ILE A 90 21.70 17.92 16.04
CA ILE A 90 22.66 16.84 15.88
C ILE A 90 21.82 15.63 15.53
N SER A 91 22.03 15.14 14.32
CA SER A 91 21.46 13.87 13.89
C SER A 91 22.53 12.81 14.00
N ILE A 92 22.17 11.68 14.61
CA ILE A 92 23.07 10.57 14.81
C ILE A 92 22.46 9.37 14.10
N SER A 93 23.10 8.96 13.00
CA SER A 93 22.71 7.77 12.26
C SER A 93 23.49 6.58 12.81
N SER A 94 22.79 5.52 13.18
CA SER A 94 23.38 4.21 13.45
C SER A 94 22.80 3.20 12.47
N SER A 95 23.65 2.39 11.85
CA SER A 95 23.24 1.26 11.00
C SER A 95 23.42 -0.11 11.67
N LEU A 96 23.80 -0.14 12.95
CA LEU A 96 24.11 -1.39 13.64
C LEU A 96 22.86 -2.22 13.99
N PRO A 97 22.80 -3.51 13.58
CA PRO A 97 21.69 -4.41 13.89
C PRO A 97 21.48 -4.65 15.40
N ASP A 98 22.55 -4.62 16.20
CA ASP A 98 22.50 -4.89 17.64
C ASP A 98 21.71 -3.83 18.45
N LEU A 99 21.46 -2.67 17.85
CA LEU A 99 20.70 -1.56 18.43
C LEU A 99 19.20 -1.61 18.11
N LYS A 100 18.79 -2.54 17.25
CA LYS A 100 17.39 -2.70 16.84
C LYS A 100 16.57 -3.28 18.00
N ARG A 101 15.52 -2.56 18.39
CA ARG A 101 14.55 -3.01 19.38
C ARG A 101 13.15 -2.96 18.79
N GLU A 102 12.41 -4.05 19.00
CA GLU A 102 10.99 -4.11 18.68
C GLU A 102 10.19 -3.20 19.61
N ILE A 103 9.12 -2.57 19.09
CA ILE A 103 8.30 -1.62 19.87
C ILE A 103 7.65 -2.35 21.06
N ARG A 104 7.29 -3.62 20.87
CA ARG A 104 6.73 -4.45 21.94
C ARG A 104 7.73 -4.77 23.05
N ASP A 105 9.01 -4.85 22.73
CA ASP A 105 10.05 -5.28 23.66
C ASP A 105 10.64 -4.14 24.49
N LEU A 106 10.17 -2.90 24.27
CA LEU A 106 10.53 -1.76 25.10
C LEU A 106 10.14 -2.01 26.56
N ARG A 107 11.11 -1.89 27.45
CA ARG A 107 10.95 -2.03 28.91
C ARG A 107 11.49 -0.78 29.61
N SER A 108 11.30 -0.73 30.93
CA SER A 108 11.82 0.35 31.76
C SER A 108 13.34 0.51 31.70
N ALA A 109 14.07 -0.55 31.35
CA ALA A 109 15.53 -0.51 31.19
C ALA A 109 15.99 0.32 29.98
N ASP A 110 15.12 0.49 28.99
CA ASP A 110 15.44 1.22 27.75
C ASP A 110 15.13 2.72 27.86
N LEU A 111 14.57 3.18 28.99
CA LEU A 111 14.31 4.60 29.23
C LEU A 111 15.61 5.41 29.26
N ASN A 112 15.59 6.54 28.58
CA ASN A 112 16.72 7.45 28.40
C ASN A 112 17.92 6.84 27.66
N THR A 113 17.76 5.69 27.02
CA THR A 113 18.80 5.07 26.18
C THR A 113 18.60 5.44 24.71
N PHE A 114 19.68 5.35 23.93
CA PHE A 114 19.65 5.52 22.48
C PHE A 114 19.31 4.19 21.82
N LEU A 115 18.30 4.19 20.96
CA LEU A 115 17.80 2.97 20.34
C LEU A 115 17.33 3.20 18.91
N GLN A 116 17.33 2.10 18.15
CA GLN A 116 16.84 2.06 16.78
C GLN A 116 15.51 1.30 16.75
N ILE A 117 14.49 1.92 16.19
CA ILE A 117 13.15 1.33 16.01
C ILE A 117 12.79 1.33 14.54
N GLU A 118 12.27 0.21 14.08
CA GLU A 118 11.71 0.06 12.75
C GLU A 118 10.19 -0.03 12.81
N GLY A 119 9.52 0.64 11.88
CA GLY A 119 8.07 0.57 11.83
C GLY A 119 7.46 1.27 10.63
N ILE A 120 6.14 1.18 10.55
CA ILE A 120 5.32 1.84 9.55
C ILE A 120 4.68 3.06 10.18
N VAL A 121 4.79 4.21 9.52
CA VAL A 121 4.11 5.43 9.93
C VAL A 121 2.61 5.23 9.76
N LYS A 122 1.87 5.15 10.86
CA LYS A 122 0.42 4.97 10.82
C LYS A 122 -0.31 6.30 10.66
N ARG A 123 0.12 7.29 11.42
CA ARG A 123 -0.48 8.63 11.48
C ARG A 123 0.60 9.69 11.55
N VAL A 124 0.29 10.83 10.94
CA VAL A 124 1.18 12.00 10.88
C VAL A 124 0.36 13.22 11.29
N SER A 125 0.84 13.98 12.28
CA SER A 125 0.26 15.27 12.64
C SER A 125 0.70 16.35 11.66
N GLU A 126 0.00 17.48 11.66
CA GLU A 126 0.51 18.70 11.02
C GLU A 126 1.79 19.18 11.73
N VAL A 127 2.63 19.90 10.98
CA VAL A 127 3.81 20.57 11.54
C VAL A 127 3.35 21.79 12.33
N VAL A 128 3.74 21.85 13.61
CA VAL A 128 3.37 22.92 14.53
C VAL A 128 4.62 23.57 15.10
N PRO A 129 4.71 24.92 15.10
CA PRO A 129 5.81 25.61 15.74
C PRO A 129 5.67 25.53 17.27
N THR A 130 6.65 24.92 17.94
CA THR A 130 6.76 24.92 19.40
C THR A 130 7.78 25.96 19.86
N LEU A 131 7.48 26.56 21.00
CA LEU A 131 8.31 27.59 21.59
C LEU A 131 9.45 26.96 22.39
N THR A 132 10.68 27.17 21.97
CA THR A 132 11.87 26.67 22.68
C THR A 132 12.43 27.70 23.64
N MET A 133 12.50 28.97 23.19
CA MET A 133 12.99 30.09 23.97
C MET A 133 11.94 31.20 23.95
N ALA A 134 11.40 31.52 25.13
CA ALA A 134 10.45 32.59 25.31
C ALA A 134 11.18 33.91 25.56
N ALA A 135 10.91 34.92 24.72
CA ALA A 135 11.38 36.28 24.96
C ALA A 135 10.44 37.00 25.92
N PHE A 136 10.96 37.40 27.08
CA PHE A 136 10.24 38.21 28.05
C PHE A 136 10.82 39.62 28.12
N ARG A 137 9.93 40.62 28.08
CA ARG A 137 10.27 42.02 28.27
C ARG A 137 9.91 42.46 29.68
N CYS A 138 10.88 42.98 30.42
CA CYS A 138 10.61 43.62 31.72
C CYS A 138 9.91 44.98 31.50
N SER A 139 8.79 45.23 32.18
CA SER A 139 8.08 46.51 32.08
C SER A 139 8.86 47.71 32.66
N TYR A 140 9.81 47.47 33.58
CA TYR A 140 10.58 48.55 34.24
C TYR A 140 11.83 48.95 33.44
N CYS A 141 12.73 48.01 33.15
CA CYS A 141 13.98 48.31 32.43
C CYS A 141 13.87 48.15 30.91
N LYS A 142 12.71 47.68 30.41
CA LYS A 142 12.44 47.41 28.98
C LYS A 142 13.38 46.38 28.32
N ASN A 143 14.27 45.73 29.09
CA ASN A 143 15.16 44.70 28.59
C ASN A 143 14.37 43.48 28.11
N VAL A 144 14.86 42.84 27.06
CA VAL A 144 14.30 41.61 26.50
C VAL A 144 15.31 40.49 26.69
N ASP A 145 14.95 39.51 27.51
CA ASP A 145 15.75 38.32 27.78
C ASP A 145 15.03 37.08 27.27
N LEU A 146 15.81 36.10 26.80
CA LEU A 146 15.33 34.80 26.33
C LEU A 146 15.47 33.78 27.47
N TYR A 147 14.40 33.03 27.72
CA TYR A 147 14.38 31.97 28.72
C TYR A 147 13.96 30.65 28.08
N PRO A 148 14.66 29.53 28.37
CA PRO A 148 14.28 28.22 27.88
C PRO A 148 12.93 27.82 28.48
N VAL A 149 12.03 27.33 27.62
CA VAL A 149 10.73 26.83 28.06
C VAL A 149 10.87 25.35 28.38
N THR A 150 10.84 25.00 29.66
CA THR A 150 10.82 23.61 30.14
C THR A 150 9.41 23.25 30.59
N GLY A 151 8.63 22.61 29.72
CA GLY A 151 7.29 22.10 30.03
C GLY A 151 6.15 22.76 29.25
N SER A 152 4.92 22.35 29.55
CA SER A 152 3.71 22.80 28.83
C SER A 152 3.22 24.19 29.21
N LYS A 153 3.70 24.76 30.32
CA LYS A 153 3.32 26.09 30.79
C LYS A 153 4.45 27.08 30.56
N LEU A 154 4.10 28.20 29.96
CA LEU A 154 4.93 29.40 29.88
C LEU A 154 5.08 30.00 31.28
N ILE A 155 6.22 29.76 31.92
CA ILE A 155 6.55 30.34 33.22
C ILE A 155 7.43 31.59 32.98
N PRO A 156 6.97 32.80 33.33
CA PRO A 156 7.82 33.97 33.26
C PRO A 156 8.95 33.89 34.29
N PRO A 157 10.11 34.53 34.05
CA PRO A 157 11.20 34.57 35.00
C PRO A 157 10.80 35.18 36.35
N SER A 158 11.48 34.77 37.43
CA SER A 158 11.29 35.29 38.79
C SER A 158 11.95 36.64 39.00
N THR A 159 13.08 36.89 38.34
CA THR A 159 13.91 38.10 38.48
C THR A 159 14.40 38.57 37.12
N CYS A 160 14.49 39.88 36.92
CA CYS A 160 15.10 40.43 35.72
C CYS A 160 16.64 40.45 35.83
N SER A 161 17.34 39.94 34.82
CA SER A 161 18.80 39.84 34.76
C SER A 161 19.54 41.17 34.92
N ILE A 162 18.93 42.30 34.53
CA ILE A 162 19.58 43.62 34.57
C ILE A 162 19.17 44.43 35.79
N CYS A 163 17.87 44.50 36.12
CA CYS A 163 17.40 45.38 37.19
C CYS A 163 17.19 44.68 38.54
N GLY A 164 17.36 43.35 38.61
CA GLY A 164 17.27 42.56 39.85
C GLY A 164 15.88 42.54 40.49
N LYS A 165 14.87 43.14 39.86
CA LYS A 165 13.51 43.23 40.41
C LYS A 165 12.77 41.91 40.27
N GLU A 166 12.10 41.52 41.35
CA GLU A 166 11.32 40.29 41.45
C GLU A 166 9.92 40.43 40.82
N LYS A 167 9.34 39.28 40.49
CA LYS A 167 8.03 39.04 39.86
C LYS A 167 6.81 39.70 40.54
N GLY A 168 6.97 40.31 41.71
CA GLY A 168 5.94 41.11 42.39
C GLY A 168 6.01 42.62 42.13
N THR A 169 7.15 43.14 41.68
CA THR A 169 7.35 44.60 41.45
C THR A 169 7.32 45.00 39.98
N THR A 170 7.46 44.04 39.06
CA THR A 170 7.46 44.28 37.62
C THR A 170 6.78 43.14 36.87
N GLU A 171 5.90 43.48 35.93
CA GLU A 171 5.32 42.50 35.01
C GLU A 171 6.31 42.15 33.89
N PHE A 172 6.35 40.87 33.52
CA PHE A 172 7.10 40.36 32.37
C PHE A 172 6.14 40.14 31.21
N LYS A 173 6.28 40.94 30.14
CA LYS A 173 5.46 40.81 28.95
C LYS A 173 6.11 39.82 27.98
N PHE A 174 5.40 38.74 27.65
CA PHE A 174 5.82 37.81 26.61
C PHE A 174 5.81 38.50 25.24
N LEU A 175 6.87 38.32 24.47
CA LEU A 175 7.02 38.85 23.12
C LEU A 175 7.13 37.69 22.12
N PRO A 176 6.06 37.36 21.37
CA PRO A 176 6.11 36.29 20.37
C PRO A 176 7.11 36.61 19.26
N ASP A 177 7.16 37.86 18.77
CA ASP A 177 8.02 38.25 17.62
C ASP A 177 9.52 38.08 17.87
N LYS A 178 9.96 38.08 19.13
CA LYS A 178 11.37 37.92 19.52
C LYS A 178 11.67 36.54 20.07
N SER A 179 10.66 35.70 20.17
CA SER A 179 10.79 34.34 20.66
C SER A 179 11.31 33.42 19.56
N ILE A 180 11.93 32.32 19.98
CA ILE A 180 12.48 31.32 19.05
C ILE A 180 11.53 30.14 19.01
N TYR A 181 11.04 29.85 17.81
CA TYR A 181 10.17 28.73 17.51
C TYR A 181 10.97 27.63 16.81
N MET A 182 10.56 26.40 17.01
CA MET A 182 11.07 25.22 16.34
C MET A 182 9.89 24.47 15.73
N ASP A 183 10.04 23.99 14.50
CA ASP A 183 9.02 23.15 13.90
C ASP A 183 9.04 21.78 14.58
N THR A 184 7.87 21.33 15.03
CA THR A 184 7.70 20.02 15.64
C THR A 184 6.55 19.30 15.00
N GLN A 185 6.72 17.99 14.86
CA GLN A 185 5.71 17.11 14.29
C GLN A 185 5.68 15.84 15.12
N ILE A 186 4.48 15.29 15.34
CA ILE A 186 4.33 14.03 16.04
C ILE A 186 3.79 13.00 15.06
N ILE A 187 4.44 11.82 15.05
CA ILE A 187 4.01 10.69 14.25
C ILE A 187 3.68 9.50 15.16
N GLU A 188 2.73 8.67 14.76
CA GLU A 188 2.44 7.39 15.41
C GLU A 188 3.02 6.28 14.54
N VAL A 189 4.00 5.55 15.08
CA VAL A 189 4.69 4.46 14.39
C VAL A 189 4.15 3.14 14.92
N GLN A 190 3.84 2.24 14.00
CA GLN A 190 3.33 0.91 14.28
C GLN A 190 4.36 -0.14 13.89
N GLU A 191 4.47 -1.18 14.71
CA GLU A 191 5.30 -2.35 14.44
C GLU A 191 4.88 -3.08 13.16
N ARG A 192 5.85 -3.65 12.46
CA ARG A 192 5.62 -4.38 11.19
C ARG A 192 4.76 -5.63 11.47
N PRO A 193 3.56 -5.76 10.87
CA PRO A 193 2.68 -6.90 11.11
C PRO A 193 3.30 -8.26 10.75
N GLU A 194 4.26 -8.28 9.81
CA GLU A 194 4.91 -9.49 9.32
C GLU A 194 5.78 -10.19 10.38
N LEU A 195 6.33 -9.42 11.35
CA LEU A 195 7.14 -9.94 12.45
C LEU A 195 6.29 -10.54 13.59
N LEU A 196 4.98 -10.27 13.61
CA LEU A 196 4.10 -10.71 14.68
C LEU A 196 3.81 -12.21 14.62
N ARG A 197 4.42 -12.96 15.54
CA ARG A 197 4.04 -14.35 15.82
C ARG A 197 2.82 -14.38 16.76
N GLY A 198 1.60 -14.31 16.23
CA GLY A 198 0.35 -14.58 16.98
C GLY A 198 -0.81 -13.59 16.78
N VAL A 199 -1.89 -13.76 17.56
CA VAL A 199 -3.17 -13.00 17.49
C VAL A 199 -3.10 -11.67 18.28
N SER A 200 -1.92 -11.17 18.57
CA SER A 200 -1.73 -10.00 19.42
C SER A 200 -1.72 -8.72 18.58
N GLN A 201 -2.36 -7.65 19.04
CA GLN A 201 -2.36 -6.38 18.32
C GLN A 201 -0.93 -5.79 18.22
N PRO A 202 -0.56 -5.22 17.06
CA PRO A 202 0.72 -4.54 16.87
C PRO A 202 0.88 -3.40 17.87
N ALA A 203 2.05 -3.31 18.50
CA ALA A 203 2.36 -2.22 19.39
C ALA A 203 2.54 -0.91 18.61
N LYS A 204 2.27 0.21 19.28
CA LYS A 204 2.40 1.55 18.72
C LYS A 204 3.26 2.41 19.60
N LEU A 205 3.99 3.33 18.99
CA LEU A 205 4.85 4.29 19.67
C LEU A 205 4.65 5.69 19.08
N SER A 206 4.50 6.70 19.94
CA SER A 206 4.55 8.09 19.51
C SER A 206 5.99 8.55 19.36
N VAL A 207 6.30 9.15 18.23
CA VAL A 207 7.63 9.67 17.92
C VAL A 207 7.53 11.16 17.64
N HIS A 208 8.36 11.94 18.32
CA HIS A 208 8.47 13.38 18.14
C HIS A 208 9.60 13.68 17.16
N LEU A 209 9.29 14.49 16.15
CA LEU A 209 10.23 14.97 15.14
C LEU A 209 10.46 16.46 15.36
N GLU A 210 11.70 16.90 15.17
CA GLU A 210 12.13 18.28 15.30
C GLU A 210 12.74 18.80 13.98
N ASP A 211 12.48 20.06 13.64
CA ASP A 211 13.05 20.83 12.52
C ASP A 211 13.06 20.10 11.17
N GLU A 212 14.24 19.77 10.62
CA GLU A 212 14.41 19.32 9.23
C GLU A 212 13.75 17.96 8.93
N ILE A 213 13.51 17.16 9.97
CA ILE A 213 12.87 15.85 9.85
C ILE A 213 11.34 16.00 9.65
N CYS A 214 10.78 17.14 10.06
CA CYS A 214 9.36 17.43 9.93
C CYS A 214 8.93 17.53 8.45
N GLY A 215 7.72 17.06 8.15
CA GLY A 215 7.09 17.16 6.84
C GLY A 215 7.64 16.23 5.75
N ARG A 216 8.63 15.38 6.06
CA ARG A 216 9.23 14.42 5.10
C ARG A 216 8.49 13.08 5.02
N LEU A 217 7.68 12.77 6.02
CA LEU A 217 7.06 11.46 6.21
C LEU A 217 5.58 11.47 5.86
N ASN A 218 5.13 10.45 5.14
CA ASN A 218 3.73 10.23 4.83
C ASN A 218 3.19 9.00 5.57
N PRO A 219 1.88 8.95 5.88
CA PRO A 219 1.24 7.73 6.35
C PRO A 219 1.46 6.57 5.38
N GLY A 220 1.88 5.41 5.90
CA GLY A 220 2.24 4.21 5.14
C GLY A 220 3.73 4.07 4.82
N ASP A 221 4.54 5.12 5.03
CA ASP A 221 5.98 5.04 4.84
C ASP A 221 6.62 4.09 5.88
N ARG A 222 7.54 3.24 5.41
CA ARG A 222 8.41 2.42 6.26
C ARG A 222 9.64 3.22 6.63
N ILE A 223 9.94 3.28 7.91
CA ILE A 223 11.03 4.08 8.43
C ILE A 223 11.82 3.35 9.50
N THR A 224 13.10 3.69 9.54
CA THR A 224 14.02 3.34 10.61
C THR A 224 14.36 4.60 11.36
N ILE A 225 14.07 4.63 12.65
CA ILE A 225 14.18 5.81 13.50
C ILE A 225 15.24 5.55 14.55
N ASN A 226 16.21 6.45 14.60
CA ASN A 226 17.19 6.49 15.68
C ASN A 226 16.80 7.62 16.62
N GLY A 227 16.64 7.30 17.89
CA GLY A 227 16.15 8.27 18.85
C GLY A 227 16.40 7.86 20.30
N ILE A 228 16.05 8.78 21.20
CA ILE A 228 16.14 8.57 22.64
C ILE A 228 14.75 8.30 23.18
N LEU A 229 14.59 7.21 23.91
CA LEU A 229 13.30 6.86 24.51
C LEU A 229 13.07 7.70 25.76
N LYS A 230 11.99 8.49 25.79
CA LYS A 230 11.66 9.39 26.90
C LYS A 230 10.33 9.02 27.53
N GLY A 231 10.23 9.25 28.84
CA GLY A 231 9.00 9.11 29.60
C GLY A 231 8.38 10.48 29.90
N LYS A 232 7.14 10.71 29.47
CA LYS A 232 6.34 11.88 29.86
C LYS A 232 5.35 11.49 30.95
N GLN A 233 5.35 12.22 32.05
CA GLN A 233 4.39 11.96 33.13
C GLN A 233 2.96 12.28 32.68
N LYS A 234 2.03 11.33 32.86
CA LYS A 234 0.60 11.56 32.58
C LYS A 234 0.00 12.52 33.59
N MET A 235 -0.82 13.46 33.11
CA MET A 235 -1.66 14.28 33.98
C MET A 235 -3.08 13.71 33.98
N VAL A 236 -3.58 13.28 35.14
CA VAL A 236 -4.96 12.80 35.32
C VAL A 236 -5.68 13.83 36.18
N ASN A 237 -6.76 14.43 35.64
CA ASN A 237 -7.54 15.48 36.31
C ASN A 237 -6.68 16.65 36.85
N GLY A 238 -5.61 17.01 36.13
CA GLY A 238 -4.69 18.08 36.52
C GLY A 238 -3.66 17.71 37.60
N SER A 239 -3.68 16.47 38.10
CA SER A 239 -2.68 15.94 39.02
C SER A 239 -1.67 15.03 38.30
N PRO A 240 -0.38 15.08 38.65
CA PRO A 240 0.64 14.21 38.07
C PRO A 240 0.40 12.76 38.51
N SER A 241 0.27 11.85 37.55
CA SER A 241 0.12 10.42 37.77
C SER A 241 1.49 9.76 38.01
N ASN A 242 1.50 8.58 38.64
CA ASN A 242 2.68 7.72 38.71
C ASN A 242 2.95 6.96 37.40
N GLN A 243 2.03 7.05 36.43
CA GLN A 243 2.19 6.46 35.10
C GLN A 243 2.86 7.44 34.13
N PHE A 244 3.80 6.91 33.37
CA PHE A 244 4.49 7.64 32.30
C PHE A 244 4.06 7.10 30.95
N ASP A 245 3.78 8.00 30.02
CA ASP A 245 3.68 7.68 28.60
C ASP A 245 5.07 7.71 27.99
N VAL A 246 5.41 6.66 27.26
CA VAL A 246 6.70 6.55 26.60
C VAL A 246 6.55 7.11 25.18
N TYR A 247 7.50 7.95 24.79
CA TYR A 247 7.62 8.47 23.43
C TYR A 247 9.08 8.46 22.99
N LEU A 248 9.32 8.37 21.69
CA LEU A 248 10.65 8.44 21.11
C LEU A 248 10.95 9.86 20.65
N ASP A 249 12.09 10.40 21.05
CA ASP A 249 12.61 11.67 20.54
C ASP A 249 13.55 11.37 19.37
N ALA A 250 13.09 11.61 18.14
CA ALA A 250 13.81 11.20 16.93
C ALA A 250 14.97 12.16 16.62
N MET A 251 16.16 11.60 16.55
CA MET A 251 17.38 12.32 16.14
C MET A 251 17.67 12.12 14.65
N TYR A 252 17.30 10.96 14.10
CA TYR A 252 17.49 10.64 12.71
C TYR A 252 16.36 9.72 12.24
N VAL A 253 15.82 10.01 11.06
CA VAL A 253 14.84 9.15 10.40
C VAL A 253 15.35 8.83 9.02
N GLU A 254 15.47 7.54 8.75
CA GLU A 254 15.77 7.01 7.44
C GLU A 254 14.48 6.45 6.84
N LYS A 255 14.15 6.93 5.65
CA LYS A 255 13.06 6.35 4.87
C LYS A 255 13.63 5.20 4.06
N GLU A 256 13.13 4.00 4.29
CA GLU A 256 13.46 2.84 3.46
C GLU A 256 12.88 3.09 2.07
N SER A 257 13.76 3.37 1.11
CA SER A 257 13.38 3.77 -0.25
C SER A 257 13.22 2.58 -1.21
N SER A 258 13.67 1.39 -0.80
CA SER A 258 13.49 0.17 -1.56
C SER A 258 12.46 -0.75 -0.90
N GLU A 259 11.34 -0.96 -1.59
CA GLU A 259 10.32 -1.99 -1.28
C GLU A 259 10.88 -3.44 -1.23
N TYR A 260 12.18 -3.61 -1.48
CA TYR A 260 12.91 -4.87 -1.67
C TYR A 260 14.17 -4.99 -0.80
N GLU A 261 14.49 -4.00 0.05
CA GLU A 261 15.68 -4.03 0.92
C GLU A 261 15.55 -4.99 2.12
N GLU A 262 14.34 -5.45 2.44
CA GLU A 262 14.09 -6.34 3.58
C GLU A 262 14.60 -7.77 3.39
N VAL A 263 14.85 -8.18 2.14
CA VAL A 263 15.30 -9.54 1.86
C VAL A 263 16.77 -9.50 1.51
N GLU A 264 17.60 -9.83 2.50
CA GLU A 264 19.03 -10.11 2.27
C GLU A 264 19.14 -11.36 1.38
N ILE A 265 19.61 -11.14 0.16
CA ILE A 265 19.86 -12.19 -0.82
C ILE A 265 21.35 -12.45 -0.82
N ASP A 266 21.75 -13.57 -0.23
CA ASP A 266 23.14 -14.00 -0.24
C ASP A 266 23.57 -14.42 -1.65
N GLU A 267 24.88 -14.39 -1.92
CA GLU A 267 25.41 -14.86 -3.20
C GLU A 267 25.03 -16.32 -3.49
N ALA A 268 24.96 -17.16 -2.45
CA ALA A 268 24.51 -18.55 -2.55
C ALA A 268 23.03 -18.65 -2.99
N ASP A 269 22.17 -17.75 -2.52
CA ASP A 269 20.77 -17.69 -2.91
C ASP A 269 20.63 -17.22 -4.35
N VAL A 270 21.43 -16.22 -4.77
CA VAL A 270 21.47 -15.76 -6.17
C VAL A 270 21.84 -16.89 -7.11
N ASP A 271 22.84 -17.70 -6.77
CA ASP A 271 23.24 -18.85 -7.58
C ASP A 271 22.16 -19.92 -7.66
N ALA A 272 21.47 -20.20 -6.55
CA ALA A 272 20.34 -21.12 -6.53
C ALA A 272 19.16 -20.59 -7.37
N ILE A 273 18.89 -19.29 -7.29
CA ILE A 273 17.88 -18.59 -8.09
C ILE A 273 18.20 -18.70 -9.59
N LYS A 274 19.44 -18.42 -10.00
CA LYS A 274 19.87 -18.52 -11.40
C LYS A 274 19.80 -19.96 -11.93
N LYS A 275 20.17 -20.94 -11.10
CA LYS A 275 20.02 -22.37 -11.43
C LYS A 275 18.55 -22.75 -11.64
N ALA A 276 17.66 -22.30 -10.75
CA ALA A 276 16.22 -22.54 -10.89
C ALA A 276 15.64 -21.85 -12.13
N ALA A 277 16.06 -20.62 -12.43
CA ALA A 277 15.60 -19.86 -13.60
C ALA A 277 16.01 -20.50 -14.94
N SER A 278 17.15 -21.19 -14.97
CA SER A 278 17.68 -21.85 -16.17
C SER A 278 16.95 -23.17 -16.50
N ASP A 279 16.14 -23.68 -15.57
CA ASP A 279 15.49 -24.98 -15.69
C ASP A 279 14.26 -24.89 -16.61
N PRO A 280 14.13 -25.75 -17.65
CA PRO A 280 13.02 -25.68 -18.61
C PRO A 280 11.63 -25.85 -17.99
N ASP A 281 11.54 -26.64 -16.92
CA ASP A 281 10.29 -26.96 -16.22
C ASP A 281 10.01 -26.03 -15.03
N ILE A 282 10.64 -24.86 -14.97
CA ILE A 282 10.49 -23.90 -13.86
C ILE A 282 9.03 -23.55 -13.58
N TYR A 283 8.19 -23.37 -14.61
CA TYR A 283 6.79 -23.04 -14.45
C TYR A 283 6.01 -24.14 -13.72
N GLN A 284 6.21 -25.40 -14.09
CA GLN A 284 5.55 -26.53 -13.44
C GLN A 284 6.02 -26.68 -11.98
N LYS A 285 7.32 -26.49 -11.73
CA LYS A 285 7.89 -26.52 -10.37
C LYS A 285 7.37 -25.39 -9.49
N LEU A 286 7.22 -24.18 -10.05
CA LEU A 286 6.61 -23.05 -9.35
C LEU A 286 5.14 -23.32 -9.05
N VAL A 287 4.35 -23.80 -10.02
CA VAL A 287 2.94 -24.16 -9.83
C VAL A 287 2.77 -25.26 -8.77
N ALA A 288 3.65 -26.26 -8.77
CA ALA A 288 3.67 -27.31 -7.74
C ALA A 288 4.05 -26.77 -6.34
N SER A 289 4.77 -25.66 -6.27
CA SER A 289 5.17 -25.02 -5.01
C SER A 289 4.10 -24.08 -4.43
N VAL A 290 3.18 -23.59 -5.28
CA VAL A 290 2.07 -22.73 -4.86
C VAL A 290 0.86 -23.56 -4.46
N ALA A 291 0.50 -23.47 -3.18
CA ALA A 291 -0.63 -24.19 -2.57
C ALA A 291 -0.70 -25.67 -3.00
N PRO A 292 0.30 -26.50 -2.62
CA PRO A 292 0.35 -27.93 -2.97
C PRO A 292 -0.78 -28.74 -2.34
N THR A 293 -1.58 -28.16 -1.44
CA THR A 293 -2.75 -28.81 -0.83
C THR A 293 -4.02 -28.67 -1.66
N ILE A 294 -4.01 -27.88 -2.73
CA ILE A 294 -5.20 -27.58 -3.55
C ILE A 294 -5.13 -28.36 -4.86
N TYR A 295 -6.18 -29.11 -5.17
CA TYR A 295 -6.31 -29.96 -6.36
C TYR A 295 -6.61 -29.17 -7.65
N ALA A 296 -6.09 -29.64 -8.79
CA ALA A 296 -6.42 -29.28 -10.20
C ALA A 296 -6.35 -27.80 -10.67
N MET A 297 -6.21 -26.81 -9.79
CA MET A 297 -6.25 -25.38 -10.14
C MET A 297 -4.93 -24.84 -10.73
N GLU A 298 -4.32 -25.56 -11.67
CA GLU A 298 -2.98 -25.24 -12.20
C GLU A 298 -2.94 -23.88 -12.92
N ILE A 299 -3.94 -23.59 -13.77
CA ILE A 299 -4.03 -22.31 -14.51
C ILE A 299 -4.16 -21.12 -13.54
N VAL A 300 -4.96 -21.27 -12.48
CA VAL A 300 -5.16 -20.22 -11.48
C VAL A 300 -3.88 -20.00 -10.68
N LYS A 301 -3.20 -21.09 -10.26
CA LYS A 301 -1.91 -21.02 -9.57
C LYS A 301 -0.84 -20.35 -10.42
N GLU A 302 -0.77 -20.69 -11.72
CA GLU A 302 0.14 -20.06 -12.67
C GLU A 302 -0.12 -18.56 -12.79
N ALA A 303 -1.38 -18.15 -12.90
CA ALA A 303 -1.73 -16.73 -12.96
C ALA A 303 -1.36 -15.97 -11.67
N VAL A 304 -1.57 -16.58 -10.50
CA VAL A 304 -1.13 -16.00 -9.20
C VAL A 304 0.39 -15.85 -9.16
N ILE A 305 1.15 -16.80 -9.70
CA ILE A 305 2.61 -16.67 -9.82
C ILE A 305 2.95 -15.47 -10.71
N PHE A 306 2.33 -15.35 -11.88
CA PHE A 306 2.60 -14.23 -12.79
C PHE A 306 2.28 -12.89 -12.10
N GLN A 307 1.22 -12.83 -11.30
CA GLN A 307 0.89 -11.66 -10.50
C GLN A 307 1.96 -11.32 -9.45
N LEU A 308 2.52 -12.32 -8.76
CA LEU A 308 3.56 -12.11 -7.76
C LEU A 308 4.87 -11.55 -8.35
N PHE A 309 5.26 -12.02 -9.54
CA PHE A 309 6.42 -11.49 -10.27
C PHE A 309 6.13 -10.12 -10.91
N GLY A 310 4.87 -9.89 -11.34
CA GLY A 310 4.37 -8.63 -11.89
C GLY A 310 5.02 -8.20 -13.22
N GLY A 311 4.44 -7.22 -13.89
CA GLY A 311 5.02 -6.59 -15.09
C GLY A 311 5.91 -5.38 -14.77
N VAL A 312 6.47 -4.77 -15.80
CA VAL A 312 7.39 -3.62 -15.67
C VAL A 312 6.59 -2.32 -15.67
N ARG A 313 6.78 -1.48 -14.63
CA ARG A 313 6.24 -0.12 -14.63
C ARG A 313 7.05 0.75 -15.61
N LYS A 314 6.36 1.44 -16.50
CA LYS A 314 7.00 2.28 -17.54
C LYS A 314 6.68 3.73 -17.29
N LEU A 315 7.70 4.57 -17.26
CA LEU A 315 7.59 6.03 -17.25
C LEU A 315 7.95 6.53 -18.66
N PHE A 316 7.05 7.28 -19.27
CA PHE A 316 7.30 7.92 -20.56
C PHE A 316 7.94 9.29 -20.38
N GLU A 317 8.58 9.80 -21.43
CA GLU A 317 9.20 11.13 -21.44
C GLU A 317 8.18 12.25 -21.13
N ASP A 318 6.91 12.04 -21.49
CA ASP A 318 5.80 12.95 -21.21
C ASP A 318 5.38 13.00 -19.72
N GLY A 319 6.04 12.23 -18.84
CA GLY A 319 5.69 12.11 -17.43
C GLY A 319 4.47 11.23 -17.14
N THR A 320 3.83 10.66 -18.17
CA THR A 320 2.79 9.64 -18.01
C THR A 320 3.43 8.31 -17.61
N TYR A 321 2.71 7.52 -16.82
CA TYR A 321 3.14 6.18 -16.42
C TYR A 321 2.12 5.14 -16.85
N VAL A 322 2.61 3.95 -17.21
CA VAL A 322 1.78 2.76 -17.42
C VAL A 322 2.10 1.75 -16.31
N ARG A 323 1.03 1.26 -15.68
CA ARG A 323 1.10 0.26 -14.61
C ARG A 323 1.69 -1.05 -15.13
N GLY A 324 2.56 -1.66 -14.32
CA GLY A 324 3.07 -3.02 -14.54
C GLY A 324 2.29 -4.08 -13.76
N ASP A 325 1.50 -3.69 -12.77
CA ASP A 325 0.80 -4.62 -11.88
C ASP A 325 -0.36 -5.34 -12.59
N ILE A 326 -0.55 -6.60 -12.22
CA ILE A 326 -1.59 -7.48 -12.78
C ILE A 326 -2.68 -7.64 -11.73
N HIS A 327 -3.94 -7.40 -12.10
CA HIS A 327 -5.09 -7.62 -11.22
C HIS A 327 -5.85 -8.88 -11.60
N ILE A 328 -6.15 -9.72 -10.60
CA ILE A 328 -6.81 -11.01 -10.78
C ILE A 328 -8.07 -11.05 -9.92
N LEU A 329 -9.18 -11.51 -10.51
CA LEU A 329 -10.43 -11.80 -9.82
C LEU A 329 -10.74 -13.30 -9.87
N LEU A 330 -10.89 -13.92 -8.69
CA LEU A 330 -11.37 -15.29 -8.53
C LEU A 330 -12.85 -15.27 -8.21
N PHE A 331 -13.68 -15.62 -9.18
CA PHE A 331 -15.13 -15.72 -9.02
C PHE A 331 -15.56 -17.17 -8.99
N GLY A 332 -16.53 -17.54 -8.16
CA GLY A 332 -16.98 -18.94 -8.14
C GLY A 332 -17.83 -19.30 -6.95
N ASP A 333 -18.18 -20.58 -6.84
CA ASP A 333 -19.02 -21.07 -5.76
C ASP A 333 -18.28 -21.04 -4.40
N PRO A 334 -18.98 -20.90 -3.26
CA PRO A 334 -18.40 -21.12 -1.95
C PRO A 334 -17.82 -22.53 -1.83
N GLY A 335 -16.70 -22.67 -1.11
CA GLY A 335 -16.05 -23.98 -0.90
C GLY A 335 -14.99 -24.36 -1.95
N THR A 336 -14.83 -23.58 -3.01
CA THR A 336 -13.84 -23.81 -4.09
C THR A 336 -12.41 -23.37 -3.76
N ALA A 337 -11.99 -23.42 -2.49
CA ALA A 337 -10.64 -23.06 -2.01
C ALA A 337 -10.09 -21.65 -2.35
N LYS A 338 -10.90 -20.74 -2.91
CA LYS A 338 -10.50 -19.36 -3.31
C LYS A 338 -9.81 -18.58 -2.17
N SER A 339 -10.42 -18.54 -0.99
CA SER A 339 -9.86 -17.87 0.19
C SER A 339 -8.54 -18.49 0.65
N GLN A 340 -8.33 -19.80 0.41
CA GLN A 340 -7.08 -20.48 0.75
C GLN A 340 -5.96 -20.10 -0.22
N ILE A 341 -6.26 -19.97 -1.52
CA ILE A 341 -5.31 -19.46 -2.53
C ILE A 341 -4.88 -18.03 -2.16
N LEU A 342 -5.83 -17.15 -1.84
CA LEU A 342 -5.58 -15.78 -1.38
C LEU A 342 -4.61 -15.75 -0.19
N LYS A 343 -4.93 -16.51 0.88
CA LYS A 343 -4.09 -16.59 2.08
C LYS A 343 -2.69 -17.12 1.77
N TYR A 344 -2.57 -18.11 0.87
CA TYR A 344 -1.27 -18.63 0.48
C TYR A 344 -0.45 -17.59 -0.29
N ALA A 345 -1.07 -16.87 -1.23
CA ALA A 345 -0.41 -15.81 -1.99
C ALA A 345 0.11 -14.68 -1.08
N ILE A 346 -0.63 -14.30 -0.05
CA ILE A 346 -0.22 -13.32 0.97
C ILE A 346 1.06 -13.79 1.68
N THR A 347 1.13 -15.08 2.04
CA THR A 347 2.33 -15.62 2.70
C THR A 347 3.54 -15.72 1.79
N LEU A 348 3.36 -15.75 0.46
CA LEU A 348 4.45 -15.79 -0.52
C LEU A 348 4.92 -14.40 -0.97
N ALA A 349 4.02 -13.41 -0.99
CA ALA A 349 4.36 -12.06 -1.39
C ALA A 349 5.31 -11.43 -0.35
N PRO A 350 6.32 -10.64 -0.78
CA PRO A 350 7.23 -9.96 0.13
C PRO A 350 6.51 -8.89 0.96
N LYS A 351 5.58 -8.16 0.33
CA LYS A 351 4.70 -7.19 0.97
C LYS A 351 3.27 -7.52 0.61
N SER A 352 2.43 -7.75 1.62
CA SER A 352 1.03 -8.06 1.38
C SER A 352 0.13 -7.63 2.54
N VAL A 353 -1.10 -7.27 2.20
CA VAL A 353 -2.13 -6.93 3.18
C VAL A 353 -3.39 -7.70 2.84
N TYR A 354 -3.95 -8.38 3.84
CA TYR A 354 -5.22 -9.09 3.74
C TYR A 354 -6.36 -8.21 4.24
N SER A 355 -7.45 -8.17 3.47
CA SER A 355 -8.69 -7.51 3.88
C SER A 355 -9.91 -8.33 3.47
N SER A 356 -10.99 -8.20 4.23
CA SER A 356 -12.27 -8.87 3.95
C SER A 356 -13.33 -7.83 3.62
N GLY A 357 -14.08 -8.01 2.54
CA GLY A 357 -15.05 -7.05 2.03
C GLY A 357 -16.18 -6.68 3.01
N LYS A 358 -16.51 -7.53 3.99
CA LYS A 358 -17.45 -7.17 5.08
C LYS A 358 -16.81 -6.30 6.17
N GLY A 359 -15.52 -6.49 6.44
CA GLY A 359 -14.79 -5.78 7.50
C GLY A 359 -14.07 -4.52 6.99
N ALA A 360 -13.94 -4.38 5.68
CA ALA A 360 -13.20 -3.32 5.02
C ALA A 360 -14.16 -2.21 4.58
N SER A 361 -14.37 -1.21 5.42
CA SER A 361 -15.03 0.03 4.99
C SER A 361 -14.13 0.82 4.02
N ALA A 362 -14.68 1.78 3.28
CA ALA A 362 -13.91 2.65 2.38
C ALA A 362 -12.72 3.28 3.12
N ALA A 363 -12.95 3.71 4.37
CA ALA A 363 -11.93 4.20 5.28
C ALA A 363 -10.80 3.18 5.55
N GLY A 364 -11.15 1.89 5.72
CA GLY A 364 -10.21 0.79 5.93
C GLY A 364 -9.53 0.28 4.65
N LEU A 365 -10.10 0.51 3.47
CA LEU A 365 -9.49 0.19 2.18
C LEU A 365 -8.57 1.30 1.68
N THR A 366 -8.98 2.56 1.80
CA THR A 366 -8.26 3.70 1.25
C THR A 366 -7.44 4.43 2.31
N ALA A 367 -7.95 5.55 2.82
CA ALA A 367 -7.43 6.24 3.97
C ALA A 367 -8.55 7.12 4.54
N ALA A 368 -8.46 7.39 5.84
CA ALA A 368 -9.51 8.10 6.57
C ALA A 368 -8.93 9.28 7.34
N ALA A 369 -9.63 10.40 7.29
CA ALA A 369 -9.38 11.51 8.21
C ALA A 369 -10.07 11.19 9.55
N VAL A 370 -9.27 10.92 10.58
CA VAL A 370 -9.75 10.62 11.93
C VAL A 370 -9.40 11.80 12.84
N LYS A 371 -10.38 12.27 13.62
CA LYS A 371 -10.16 13.31 14.61
C LYS A 371 -9.38 12.69 15.77
N ASP A 372 -8.22 13.26 16.04
CA ASP A 372 -7.26 12.68 16.96
C ASP A 372 -7.37 13.32 18.36
N GLU A 373 -7.56 12.50 19.40
CA GLU A 373 -7.50 12.95 20.80
C GLU A 373 -6.06 13.27 21.23
N PHE A 374 -5.07 12.68 20.56
CA PHE A 374 -3.66 12.83 20.85
C PHE A 374 -3.09 14.18 20.33
N SER A 375 -3.64 14.69 19.23
CA SER A 375 -3.27 15.98 18.60
C SER A 375 -4.25 17.12 18.93
N GLU A 376 -4.70 17.22 20.19
CA GLU A 376 -5.64 18.27 20.67
C GLU A 376 -6.95 18.38 19.87
N GLY A 377 -7.44 17.27 19.30
CA GLY A 377 -8.69 17.25 18.51
C GLY A 377 -8.53 17.66 17.05
N ARG A 378 -7.31 17.71 16.50
CA ARG A 378 -7.06 17.98 15.07
C ARG A 378 -7.30 16.74 14.21
N TRP A 379 -7.53 16.94 12.91
CA TRP A 379 -7.72 15.86 11.96
C TRP A 379 -6.36 15.26 11.58
N SER A 380 -6.26 13.93 11.62
CA SER A 380 -5.09 13.17 11.19
C SER A 380 -5.49 12.19 10.09
N LEU A 381 -4.58 11.87 9.17
CA LEU A 381 -4.81 10.84 8.14
C LEU A 381 -4.35 9.47 8.64
N GLU A 382 -5.21 8.47 8.50
CA GLU A 382 -4.91 7.06 8.75
C GLU A 382 -4.92 6.30 7.42
N ALA A 383 -3.82 5.60 7.13
CA ALA A 383 -3.68 4.77 5.92
C ALA A 383 -4.50 3.47 6.02
N GLY A 384 -5.25 3.17 4.97
CA GLY A 384 -5.98 1.91 4.81
C GLY A 384 -5.21 0.85 4.02
N THR A 385 -5.85 -0.28 3.80
CA THR A 385 -5.28 -1.52 3.25
C THR A 385 -4.50 -1.30 1.95
N LEU A 386 -5.08 -0.57 0.99
CA LEU A 386 -4.47 -0.39 -0.35
C LEU A 386 -3.24 0.50 -0.33
N VAL A 387 -3.22 1.52 0.55
CA VAL A 387 -2.07 2.41 0.74
C VAL A 387 -0.96 1.67 1.48
N LEU A 388 -1.33 0.88 2.49
CA LEU A 388 -0.37 0.03 3.21
C LEU A 388 0.25 -1.05 2.31
N ALA A 389 -0.50 -1.54 1.30
CA ALA A 389 -0.05 -2.53 0.33
C ALA A 389 0.73 -1.95 -0.87
N ASP A 390 1.03 -0.64 -0.91
CA ASP A 390 1.77 -0.01 -2.01
C ASP A 390 3.08 -0.75 -2.34
N GLY A 391 3.31 -1.09 -3.60
CA GLY A 391 4.46 -1.90 -4.07
C GLY A 391 4.30 -3.42 -3.94
N GLY A 392 3.26 -3.89 -3.26
CA GLY A 392 3.02 -5.29 -2.94
C GLY A 392 1.73 -5.88 -3.50
N LEU A 393 1.18 -6.86 -2.77
CA LEU A 393 -0.06 -7.55 -3.08
C LEU A 393 -1.17 -7.16 -2.08
N ALA A 394 -2.25 -6.57 -2.58
CA ALA A 394 -3.48 -6.39 -1.81
C ALA A 394 -4.42 -7.58 -2.09
N ALA A 395 -4.75 -8.34 -1.04
CA ALA A 395 -5.64 -9.47 -1.13
C ALA A 395 -6.99 -9.14 -0.50
N VAL A 396 -8.07 -9.17 -1.28
CA VAL A 396 -9.43 -8.83 -0.83
C VAL A 396 -10.36 -10.01 -1.00
N ASP A 397 -10.83 -10.58 0.10
CA ASP A 397 -11.82 -11.66 0.09
C ASP A 397 -13.25 -11.09 0.21
N GLU A 398 -14.26 -11.83 -0.26
CA GLU A 398 -15.67 -11.42 -0.28
C GLU A 398 -15.92 -10.03 -0.90
N LEU A 399 -15.29 -9.76 -2.06
CA LEU A 399 -15.44 -8.49 -2.79
C LEU A 399 -16.93 -8.17 -3.09
N ASP A 400 -17.77 -9.20 -3.23
CA ASP A 400 -19.21 -9.07 -3.48
C ASP A 400 -20.01 -8.47 -2.31
N LYS A 401 -19.43 -8.40 -1.11
CA LYS A 401 -20.09 -7.89 0.10
C LYS A 401 -19.76 -6.43 0.42
N MET A 402 -18.94 -5.78 -0.40
CA MET A 402 -18.59 -4.38 -0.20
C MET A 402 -19.71 -3.42 -0.61
N SER A 403 -19.72 -2.23 -0.01
CA SER A 403 -20.64 -1.18 -0.40
C SER A 403 -20.24 -0.53 -1.74
N ARG A 404 -21.14 0.27 -2.32
CA ARG A 404 -20.86 0.96 -3.59
C ARG A 404 -19.80 2.06 -3.42
N GLU A 405 -19.77 2.70 -2.25
CA GLU A 405 -18.79 3.70 -1.88
C GLU A 405 -17.37 3.09 -1.85
N ASP A 406 -17.24 1.91 -1.26
CA ASP A 406 -15.96 1.17 -1.17
C ASP A 406 -15.48 0.75 -2.58
N SER A 407 -16.40 0.29 -3.43
CA SER A 407 -16.11 -0.10 -4.81
C SER A 407 -15.63 1.09 -5.66
N SER A 408 -16.18 2.29 -5.45
CA SER A 408 -15.69 3.51 -6.12
C SER A 408 -14.24 3.83 -5.76
N ALA A 409 -13.85 3.57 -4.51
CA ALA A 409 -12.49 3.80 -4.04
C ALA A 409 -11.48 2.83 -4.70
N LEU A 410 -11.91 1.58 -4.93
CA LEU A 410 -11.15 0.61 -5.71
C LEU A 410 -11.01 1.01 -7.19
N HIS A 411 -12.02 1.65 -7.78
CA HIS A 411 -11.92 2.12 -9.17
C HIS A 411 -10.79 3.12 -9.37
N GLU A 412 -10.68 4.08 -8.46
CA GLU A 412 -9.63 5.11 -8.48
C GLU A 412 -8.25 4.47 -8.32
N SER A 413 -8.10 3.64 -7.28
CA SER A 413 -6.86 2.93 -6.98
C SER A 413 -6.39 2.03 -8.14
N MET A 414 -7.28 1.25 -8.75
CA MET A 414 -6.91 0.35 -9.84
C MET A 414 -6.57 1.07 -11.15
N GLU A 415 -7.18 2.22 -11.44
CA GLU A 415 -6.92 2.97 -12.68
C GLU A 415 -5.69 3.87 -12.55
N GLN A 416 -5.63 4.67 -11.48
CA GLN A 416 -4.64 5.73 -11.32
C GLN A 416 -3.47 5.31 -10.43
N GLN A 417 -3.61 4.21 -9.67
CA GLN A 417 -2.65 3.80 -8.61
C GLN A 417 -2.41 4.89 -7.56
N THR A 418 -3.42 5.76 -7.39
CA THR A 418 -3.45 6.85 -6.43
C THR A 418 -4.84 6.94 -5.82
N ILE A 419 -4.90 7.40 -4.58
CA ILE A 419 -6.14 7.67 -3.85
C ILE A 419 -6.10 9.11 -3.41
N THR A 420 -7.07 9.90 -3.87
CA THR A 420 -7.23 11.30 -3.49
C THR A 420 -8.24 11.43 -2.34
N ILE A 421 -7.84 12.15 -1.30
CA ILE A 421 -8.67 12.41 -0.12
C ILE A 421 -8.81 13.90 0.05
N SER A 422 -10.07 14.34 -0.03
CA SER A 422 -10.50 15.71 0.25
C SER A 422 -11.55 15.70 1.35
N LYS A 423 -11.13 15.45 2.59
CA LYS A 423 -12.02 15.36 3.77
C LYS A 423 -11.47 16.20 4.91
N ALA A 424 -12.39 16.86 5.63
CA ALA A 424 -12.07 17.64 6.83
C ALA A 424 -10.97 18.70 6.65
N GLY A 425 -10.89 19.32 5.46
CA GLY A 425 -9.87 20.32 5.13
C GLY A 425 -8.53 19.74 4.68
N ILE A 426 -8.36 18.42 4.72
CA ILE A 426 -7.17 17.73 4.25
C ILE A 426 -7.37 17.35 2.78
N ASN A 427 -6.53 17.91 1.91
CA ASN A 427 -6.41 17.53 0.50
C ASN A 427 -5.07 16.83 0.31
N ALA A 428 -5.09 15.50 0.25
CA ALA A 428 -3.88 14.69 0.10
C ALA A 428 -4.08 13.61 -0.97
N THR A 429 -3.00 13.27 -1.67
CA THR A 429 -2.97 12.18 -2.64
C THR A 429 -1.99 11.11 -2.16
N LEU A 430 -2.50 9.91 -1.92
CA LEU A 430 -1.72 8.78 -1.43
C LEU A 430 -1.47 7.79 -2.58
N MET A 431 -0.31 7.16 -2.59
CA MET A 431 0.04 6.16 -3.61
C MET A 431 -0.54 4.80 -3.21
N SER A 432 -1.02 4.04 -4.21
CA SER A 432 -1.61 2.71 -4.01
C SER A 432 -1.22 1.75 -5.15
N ARG A 433 0.08 1.72 -5.49
CA ARG A 433 0.71 0.95 -6.57
C ARG A 433 0.81 -0.53 -6.18
N CYS A 434 -0.33 -1.19 -5.99
CA CYS A 434 -0.41 -2.57 -5.55
C CYS A 434 -1.10 -3.45 -6.59
N ALA A 435 -0.70 -4.72 -6.66
CA ALA A 435 -1.44 -5.74 -7.39
C ALA A 435 -2.65 -6.16 -6.56
N LEU A 436 -3.83 -6.26 -7.18
CA LEU A 436 -5.08 -6.64 -6.50
C LEU A 436 -5.39 -8.10 -6.82
N LEU A 437 -5.42 -8.95 -5.80
CA LEU A 437 -5.97 -10.30 -5.89
C LEU A 437 -7.29 -10.32 -5.12
N ALA A 438 -8.39 -10.48 -5.83
CA ALA A 438 -9.71 -10.45 -5.23
C ALA A 438 -10.41 -11.80 -5.36
N ALA A 439 -11.20 -12.18 -4.35
CA ALA A 439 -12.18 -13.25 -4.48
C ALA A 439 -13.60 -12.74 -4.28
N ALA A 440 -14.52 -13.26 -5.06
CA ALA A 440 -15.93 -12.90 -5.02
C ALA A 440 -16.82 -14.14 -5.20
N ASN A 441 -18.04 -14.06 -4.68
CA ASN A 441 -19.06 -15.10 -4.82
C ASN A 441 -20.24 -14.59 -5.67
N PRO A 442 -20.94 -15.47 -6.40
CA PRO A 442 -22.22 -15.15 -7.06
C PRO A 442 -23.28 -14.70 -6.05
N LYS A 443 -24.21 -13.83 -6.49
CA LYS A 443 -25.29 -13.31 -5.64
C LYS A 443 -26.11 -14.40 -4.94
N PHE A 444 -26.42 -15.47 -5.66
CA PHE A 444 -27.23 -16.59 -5.15
C PHE A 444 -26.38 -17.76 -4.64
N GLY A 445 -25.07 -17.56 -4.46
CA GLY A 445 -24.15 -18.56 -3.94
C GLY A 445 -23.79 -19.69 -4.90
N ARG A 446 -24.45 -19.81 -6.06
CA ARG A 446 -24.05 -20.71 -7.14
C ARG A 446 -23.97 -19.98 -8.46
N TYR A 447 -23.01 -20.38 -9.28
CA TYR A 447 -22.86 -19.90 -10.64
C TYR A 447 -23.86 -20.60 -11.56
N ASP A 448 -24.62 -19.81 -12.32
CA ASP A 448 -25.54 -20.32 -13.34
C ASP A 448 -24.92 -20.10 -14.74
N GLU A 449 -24.79 -21.16 -15.53
CA GLU A 449 -24.22 -21.06 -16.90
C GLU A 449 -25.22 -20.51 -17.93
N SER A 450 -26.52 -20.46 -17.58
CA SER A 450 -27.57 -19.95 -18.46
C SER A 450 -27.68 -18.42 -18.44
N GLU A 451 -27.22 -17.78 -17.38
CA GLU A 451 -27.24 -16.33 -17.22
C GLU A 451 -25.86 -15.72 -17.47
N PRO A 452 -25.79 -14.49 -18.03
CA PRO A 452 -24.52 -13.81 -18.22
C PRO A 452 -23.84 -13.48 -16.88
N PHE A 453 -22.51 -13.57 -16.86
CA PHE A 453 -21.67 -13.25 -15.70
C PHE A 453 -21.98 -11.86 -15.08
N THR A 454 -22.32 -10.86 -15.90
CA THR A 454 -22.66 -9.51 -15.43
C THR A 454 -23.99 -9.41 -14.71
N ALA A 455 -24.94 -10.33 -14.95
CA ALA A 455 -26.20 -10.38 -14.19
C ALA A 455 -25.98 -10.99 -12.80
N GLN A 456 -25.05 -11.93 -12.70
CA GLN A 456 -24.73 -12.69 -11.50
C GLN A 456 -23.84 -11.93 -10.50
N THR A 457 -23.32 -10.76 -10.89
CA THR A 457 -22.46 -9.91 -10.07
C THR A 457 -23.10 -8.55 -9.81
N ASP A 458 -22.79 -7.93 -8.67
CA ASP A 458 -23.19 -6.55 -8.36
C ASP A 458 -22.15 -5.53 -8.83
N PHE A 459 -21.07 -6.00 -9.45
CA PHE A 459 -19.97 -5.15 -9.90
C PHE A 459 -20.34 -4.37 -11.16
N PRO A 460 -20.02 -3.08 -11.22
CA PRO A 460 -20.19 -2.34 -12.46
C PRO A 460 -19.22 -2.87 -13.54
N PRO A 461 -19.64 -2.90 -14.83
CA PRO A 461 -18.79 -3.23 -15.98
C PRO A 461 -17.43 -2.53 -15.98
N THR A 462 -17.40 -1.30 -15.48
CA THR A 462 -16.19 -0.48 -15.39
C THR A 462 -15.16 -1.07 -14.44
N LEU A 463 -15.55 -1.72 -13.34
CA LEU A 463 -14.64 -2.47 -12.46
C LEU A 463 -14.11 -3.72 -13.16
N LEU A 464 -15.01 -4.52 -13.72
CA LEU A 464 -14.68 -5.80 -14.34
C LEU A 464 -13.66 -5.65 -15.47
N SER A 465 -13.79 -4.58 -16.28
CA SER A 465 -12.85 -4.28 -17.35
C SER A 465 -11.43 -3.89 -16.91
N ARG A 466 -11.20 -3.67 -15.60
CA ARG A 466 -9.89 -3.29 -15.02
C ARG A 466 -9.11 -4.48 -14.49
N PHE A 467 -9.78 -5.61 -14.26
CA PHE A 467 -9.11 -6.87 -13.99
C PHE A 467 -8.49 -7.39 -15.29
N ASP A 468 -7.21 -7.76 -15.22
CA ASP A 468 -6.49 -8.31 -16.34
C ASP A 468 -6.91 -9.77 -16.58
N LEU A 469 -7.21 -10.51 -15.50
CA LEU A 469 -7.71 -11.89 -15.54
C LEU A 469 -8.90 -12.09 -14.59
N ILE A 470 -9.93 -12.78 -15.07
CA ILE A 470 -11.06 -13.24 -14.27
C ILE A 470 -11.19 -14.76 -14.43
N PHE A 471 -11.08 -15.49 -13.34
CA PHE A 471 -11.27 -16.95 -13.35
C PHE A 471 -12.62 -17.29 -12.75
N ILE A 472 -13.42 -18.07 -13.48
CA ILE A 472 -14.70 -18.58 -13.00
C ILE A 472 -14.50 -20.04 -12.56
N ILE A 473 -14.60 -20.26 -11.26
CA ILE A 473 -14.41 -21.56 -10.61
C ILE A 473 -15.78 -22.11 -10.22
N VAL A 474 -16.30 -23.01 -11.03
CA VAL A 474 -17.60 -23.67 -10.81
C VAL A 474 -17.37 -25.04 -10.22
N ASP A 475 -18.09 -25.37 -9.15
CA ASP A 475 -18.10 -26.71 -8.59
C ASP A 475 -19.05 -27.60 -9.41
N ARG A 476 -18.48 -28.47 -10.25
CA ARG A 476 -19.24 -29.41 -11.09
C ARG A 476 -19.10 -30.82 -10.53
N PRO A 477 -20.17 -31.44 -10.02
CA PRO A 477 -20.11 -32.82 -9.54
C PRO A 477 -19.77 -33.75 -10.71
N GLY A 478 -18.80 -34.64 -10.51
CA GLY A 478 -18.26 -35.43 -11.60
C GLY A 478 -17.36 -36.58 -11.16
N LYS A 479 -16.82 -37.30 -12.15
CA LYS A 479 -15.88 -38.43 -11.88
C LYS A 479 -14.63 -37.99 -11.12
N ASN A 480 -14.27 -36.71 -11.26
CA ASN A 480 -13.11 -36.10 -10.61
C ASN A 480 -13.29 -35.99 -9.07
N ASP A 481 -14.50 -36.15 -8.54
CA ASP A 481 -14.76 -36.08 -7.09
C ASP A 481 -14.08 -37.23 -6.33
N VAL A 482 -13.91 -38.38 -6.99
CA VAL A 482 -13.16 -39.52 -6.43
C VAL A 482 -11.68 -39.17 -6.30
N GLU A 483 -11.10 -38.53 -7.31
CA GLU A 483 -9.70 -38.09 -7.28
C GLU A 483 -9.51 -36.97 -6.26
N MET A 484 -10.43 -36.00 -6.23
CA MET A 484 -10.42 -34.89 -5.27
C MET A 484 -10.54 -35.40 -3.83
N SER A 485 -11.47 -36.31 -3.54
CA SER A 485 -11.64 -36.88 -2.20
C SER A 485 -10.42 -37.67 -1.76
N ASN A 486 -9.87 -38.53 -2.63
CA ASN A 486 -8.62 -39.25 -2.36
C ASN A 486 -7.47 -38.29 -2.09
N TYR A 487 -7.39 -37.19 -2.83
CA TYR A 487 -6.37 -36.16 -2.66
C TYR A 487 -6.50 -35.46 -1.30
N ILE A 488 -7.71 -35.02 -0.93
CA ILE A 488 -7.98 -34.37 0.36
C ILE A 488 -7.67 -35.32 1.53
N LEU A 489 -8.11 -36.58 1.44
CA LEU A 489 -7.82 -37.59 2.46
C LEU A 489 -6.32 -37.85 2.61
N LYS A 490 -5.57 -37.87 1.49
CA LYS A 490 -4.11 -38.04 1.51
C LYS A 490 -3.43 -36.84 2.18
N VAL A 491 -3.85 -35.62 1.87
CA VAL A 491 -3.35 -34.39 2.51
C VAL A 491 -3.60 -34.42 4.02
N HIS A 492 -4.80 -34.79 4.46
CA HIS A 492 -5.13 -34.91 5.88
C HIS A 492 -4.32 -36.01 6.59
N SER A 493 -4.19 -37.20 5.97
CA SER A 493 -3.40 -38.30 6.51
C SER A 493 -1.94 -37.92 6.70
N ASP A 494 -1.35 -37.19 5.73
CA ASP A 494 0.03 -36.73 5.84
C ASP A 494 0.19 -35.61 6.88
N GLY A 495 -0.81 -34.73 7.03
CA GLY A 495 -0.86 -33.74 8.09
C GLY A 495 -0.92 -34.34 9.50
N GLU A 496 -1.71 -35.40 9.69
CA GLU A 496 -1.81 -36.12 10.97
C GLU A 496 -0.50 -36.82 11.35
N LYS A 497 0.19 -37.43 10.38
CA LYS A 497 1.52 -38.05 10.61
C LYS A 497 2.56 -37.02 11.04
N LEU A 498 2.56 -35.85 10.42
CA LEU A 498 3.42 -34.72 10.79
C LEU A 498 3.12 -34.21 12.19
N ALA A 499 1.84 -34.07 12.56
CA ALA A 499 1.42 -33.65 13.90
C ALA A 499 1.77 -34.68 14.99
N GLY A 500 1.75 -35.97 14.64
CA GLY A 500 2.14 -37.09 15.52
C GLY A 500 3.66 -37.29 15.67
N GLY A 501 4.49 -36.41 15.09
CA GLY A 501 5.95 -36.48 15.18
C GLY A 501 6.61 -37.56 14.34
N VAL A 502 5.86 -38.20 13.42
CA VAL A 502 6.42 -39.19 12.48
C VAL A 502 7.03 -38.44 11.30
N GLN A 503 8.34 -38.61 11.08
CA GLN A 503 9.00 -38.07 9.89
C GLN A 503 8.50 -38.82 8.65
N VAL A 504 7.69 -38.15 7.83
CA VAL A 504 7.31 -38.64 6.50
C VAL A 504 8.48 -38.30 5.56
N GLU A 505 9.26 -39.31 5.13
CA GLU A 505 10.47 -39.11 4.32
C GLU A 505 10.20 -38.50 2.94
N LYS A 506 8.98 -38.63 2.40
CA LYS A 506 8.53 -37.99 1.15
C LYS A 506 7.03 -37.67 1.22
N SER A 507 6.67 -36.51 1.78
CA SER A 507 5.35 -35.95 1.50
C SER A 507 5.34 -35.42 0.07
N GLU A 508 4.50 -35.99 -0.80
CA GLU A 508 4.29 -35.47 -2.17
C GLU A 508 3.76 -34.02 -2.16
N PHE A 509 3.24 -33.56 -1.02
CA PHE A 509 2.70 -32.23 -0.81
C PHE A 509 3.71 -31.23 -0.24
N LYS A 510 4.99 -31.61 -0.09
CA LYS A 510 6.04 -30.65 0.23
C LYS A 510 6.24 -29.75 -1.01
N PRO A 511 6.17 -28.41 -0.87
CA PRO A 511 6.43 -27.53 -2.00
C PRO A 511 7.85 -27.77 -2.51
N TYR A 512 8.03 -27.78 -3.83
CA TYR A 512 9.34 -28.04 -4.44
C TYR A 512 10.35 -26.96 -4.04
N PHE A 513 9.91 -25.71 -4.04
CA PHE A 513 10.64 -24.58 -3.49
C PHE A 513 10.11 -24.19 -2.12
N ASP A 514 11.01 -23.88 -1.21
CA ASP A 514 10.63 -23.34 0.09
C ASP A 514 10.04 -21.92 -0.06
N ARG A 515 9.20 -21.52 0.88
CA ARG A 515 8.51 -20.22 0.87
C ARG A 515 9.50 -19.07 0.96
N GLU A 516 10.55 -19.21 1.77
CA GLU A 516 11.60 -18.19 1.90
C GLU A 516 12.41 -18.06 0.61
N PHE A 517 12.75 -19.18 -0.02
CA PHE A 517 13.42 -19.17 -1.32
C PHE A 517 12.55 -18.52 -2.41
N LEU A 518 11.25 -18.83 -2.47
CA LEU A 518 10.34 -18.19 -3.43
C LEU A 518 10.21 -16.69 -3.20
N LYS A 519 10.16 -16.23 -1.94
CA LYS A 519 10.18 -14.80 -1.60
C LYS A 519 11.44 -14.12 -2.12
N LYS A 520 12.62 -14.69 -1.81
CA LYS A 520 13.92 -14.21 -2.31
C LYS A 520 13.92 -14.16 -3.85
N TYR A 521 13.36 -15.18 -4.48
CA TYR A 521 13.31 -15.25 -5.94
C TYR A 521 12.43 -14.15 -6.55
N ILE A 522 11.22 -13.95 -6.03
CA ILE A 522 10.30 -12.88 -6.49
C ILE A 522 10.95 -11.51 -6.33
N VAL A 523 11.58 -11.25 -5.18
CA VAL A 523 12.28 -9.99 -4.90
C VAL A 523 13.44 -9.77 -5.87
N TYR A 524 14.29 -10.79 -6.07
CA TYR A 524 15.39 -10.73 -7.02
C TYR A 524 14.91 -10.40 -8.44
N ALA A 525 13.88 -11.11 -8.91
CA ALA A 525 13.33 -10.91 -10.25
C ALA A 525 12.74 -9.50 -10.44
N ARG A 526 12.00 -8.98 -9.44
CA ARG A 526 11.43 -7.62 -9.51
C ARG A 526 12.48 -6.51 -9.45
N LYS A 527 13.60 -6.73 -8.75
CA LYS A 527 14.69 -5.75 -8.57
C LYS A 527 15.64 -5.67 -9.77
N TYR A 528 16.00 -6.81 -10.36
CA TYR A 528 17.07 -6.87 -11.36
C TYR A 528 16.59 -7.10 -12.80
N CYS A 529 15.36 -7.58 -13.03
CA CYS A 529 14.90 -7.95 -14.37
C CYS A 529 13.86 -6.96 -14.93
N PHE A 530 14.23 -6.30 -16.03
CA PHE A 530 13.43 -5.33 -16.77
C PHE A 530 13.30 -5.75 -18.23
N PRO A 531 12.45 -6.76 -18.54
CA PRO A 531 12.37 -7.33 -19.87
C PRO A 531 11.86 -6.34 -20.93
N VAL A 532 12.47 -6.41 -22.12
CA VAL A 532 12.08 -5.61 -23.30
C VAL A 532 11.44 -6.51 -24.37
N LEU A 533 10.38 -6.00 -25.01
CA LEU A 533 9.69 -6.68 -26.11
C LEU A 533 10.61 -6.93 -27.32
N SER A 534 10.81 -8.20 -27.67
CA SER A 534 11.48 -8.59 -28.91
C SER A 534 10.61 -8.30 -30.15
N PRO A 535 11.21 -8.13 -31.35
CA PRO A 535 10.45 -7.90 -32.57
C PRO A 535 9.47 -9.04 -32.90
N GLY A 536 9.89 -10.31 -32.71
CA GLY A 536 9.02 -11.48 -32.92
C GLY A 536 7.82 -11.50 -31.96
N ALA A 537 8.04 -11.19 -30.68
CA ALA A 537 6.97 -11.06 -29.69
C ALA A 537 5.95 -9.96 -30.08
N LYS A 538 6.42 -8.79 -30.55
CA LYS A 538 5.54 -7.70 -31.01
C LYS A 538 4.65 -8.13 -32.17
N GLU A 539 5.22 -8.83 -33.14
CA GLU A 539 4.47 -9.31 -34.30
C GLU A 539 3.40 -10.32 -33.88
N LYS A 540 3.76 -11.25 -32.97
CA LYS A 540 2.84 -12.28 -32.47
C LYS A 540 1.68 -11.68 -31.66
N ILE A 541 1.98 -10.74 -30.76
CA ILE A 541 0.97 -9.99 -30.01
C ILE A 541 0.03 -9.22 -30.96
N SER A 542 0.59 -8.57 -31.98
CA SER A 542 -0.19 -7.82 -32.98
C SER A 542 -1.11 -8.75 -33.78
N LYS A 543 -0.60 -9.88 -34.28
CA LYS A 543 -1.39 -10.89 -35.00
C LYS A 543 -2.54 -11.40 -34.14
N PHE A 544 -2.26 -11.83 -32.91
CA PHE A 544 -3.28 -12.31 -31.98
C PHE A 544 -4.39 -11.28 -31.73
N TYR A 545 -4.00 -10.02 -31.48
CA TYR A 545 -4.96 -8.93 -31.26
C TYR A 545 -5.85 -8.69 -32.49
N VAL A 546 -5.26 -8.63 -33.68
CA VAL A 546 -5.99 -8.40 -34.94
C VAL A 546 -6.91 -9.57 -35.26
N GLU A 547 -6.45 -10.80 -35.10
CA GLU A 547 -7.24 -12.02 -35.34
C GLU A 547 -8.48 -12.06 -34.43
N LYS A 548 -8.29 -11.90 -33.13
CA LYS A 548 -9.42 -11.92 -32.18
C LYS A 548 -10.35 -10.73 -32.40
N ARG A 549 -9.84 -9.56 -32.79
CA ARG A 549 -10.67 -8.39 -33.14
C ARG A 549 -11.41 -8.58 -34.47
N ALA A 550 -10.88 -9.37 -35.40
CA ALA A 550 -11.59 -9.76 -36.61
C ALA A 550 -12.72 -10.74 -36.28
N SER A 551 -12.48 -11.71 -35.38
CA SER A 551 -13.52 -12.60 -34.84
C SER A 551 -14.63 -11.84 -34.10
N SER A 552 -14.32 -10.70 -33.50
CA SER A 552 -15.31 -9.79 -32.90
C SER A 552 -16.37 -9.29 -33.89
N ARG A 553 -16.00 -9.04 -35.16
CA ARG A 553 -16.98 -8.62 -36.19
C ARG A 553 -18.02 -9.70 -36.49
N GLN A 554 -17.70 -10.95 -36.21
CA GLN A 554 -18.60 -12.10 -36.33
C GLN A 554 -19.41 -12.38 -35.05
N GLY A 555 -19.27 -11.54 -34.01
CA GLY A 555 -20.08 -11.58 -32.79
C GLY A 555 -19.67 -12.64 -31.77
N THR A 556 -18.41 -13.09 -31.78
CA THR A 556 -17.92 -14.18 -30.93
C THR A 556 -16.92 -13.75 -29.84
N VAL A 557 -16.02 -12.80 -30.06
CA VAL A 557 -15.08 -12.36 -28.98
C VAL A 557 -14.65 -10.91 -29.24
N ALA A 558 -15.01 -9.95 -28.39
CA ALA A 558 -14.56 -8.56 -28.51
C ALA A 558 -13.38 -8.24 -27.57
N ILE A 559 -12.15 -8.23 -28.10
CA ILE A 559 -10.96 -7.84 -27.32
C ILE A 559 -10.83 -6.32 -27.27
N THR A 560 -10.64 -5.77 -26.07
CA THR A 560 -10.38 -4.33 -25.85
C THR A 560 -8.88 -4.03 -25.87
N PRO A 561 -8.47 -2.78 -26.12
CA PRO A 561 -7.06 -2.37 -25.97
C PRO A 561 -6.48 -2.67 -24.57
N ARG A 562 -7.30 -2.64 -23.50
CA ARG A 562 -6.86 -3.01 -22.14
C ARG A 562 -6.39 -4.46 -22.04
N GLN A 563 -7.03 -5.36 -22.77
CA GLN A 563 -6.65 -6.77 -22.80
C GLN A 563 -5.33 -6.99 -23.57
N LEU A 564 -5.01 -6.11 -24.51
CA LEU A 564 -3.68 -6.09 -25.14
C LEU A 564 -2.59 -5.70 -24.14
N GLU A 565 -2.86 -4.69 -23.31
CA GLU A 565 -1.94 -4.30 -22.23
C GLU A 565 -1.78 -5.42 -21.19
N ALA A 566 -2.88 -6.10 -20.83
CA ALA A 566 -2.85 -7.27 -19.95
C ALA A 566 -1.93 -8.37 -20.50
N LEU A 567 -2.04 -8.69 -21.79
CA LEU A 567 -1.16 -9.67 -22.44
C LEU A 567 0.32 -9.26 -22.38
N ILE A 568 0.62 -7.97 -22.58
CA ILE A 568 1.99 -7.46 -22.45
C ILE A 568 2.50 -7.64 -21.02
N ARG A 569 1.71 -7.27 -20.00
CA ARG A 569 2.07 -7.45 -18.57
C ARG A 569 2.30 -8.92 -18.22
N LEU A 570 1.44 -9.83 -18.69
CA LEU A 570 1.59 -11.27 -18.48
C LEU A 570 2.86 -11.81 -19.15
N SER A 571 3.19 -11.33 -20.35
CA SER A 571 4.40 -11.72 -21.07
C SER A 571 5.67 -11.19 -20.36
N GLU A 572 5.62 -9.97 -19.83
CA GLU A 572 6.69 -9.39 -19.00
C GLU A 572 6.91 -10.18 -17.71
N ALA A 573 5.83 -10.54 -17.01
CA ALA A 573 5.90 -11.39 -15.81
C ALA A 573 6.51 -12.76 -16.14
N SER A 574 6.14 -13.36 -17.27
CA SER A 574 6.69 -14.63 -17.72
C SER A 574 8.20 -14.54 -18.02
N ALA A 575 8.66 -13.44 -18.64
CA ALA A 575 10.09 -13.21 -18.87
C ALA A 575 10.87 -12.99 -17.57
N ARG A 576 10.27 -12.29 -16.59
CA ARG A 576 10.85 -12.13 -15.24
C ARG A 576 11.02 -13.45 -14.50
N ILE A 577 10.09 -14.39 -14.65
CA ILE A 577 10.20 -15.75 -14.07
C ILE A 577 11.41 -16.51 -14.63
N ARG A 578 11.92 -16.15 -15.81
CA ARG A 578 13.14 -16.75 -16.39
C ARG A 578 14.39 -15.87 -16.21
N LEU A 579 14.24 -14.74 -15.50
CA LEU A 579 15.28 -13.71 -15.37
C LEU A 579 15.84 -13.25 -16.74
N SER A 580 14.99 -13.22 -17.76
CA SER A 580 15.37 -12.83 -19.12
C SER A 580 15.11 -11.34 -19.34
N ASP A 581 16.12 -10.62 -19.86
CA ASP A 581 15.98 -9.21 -20.24
C ASP A 581 15.18 -9.00 -21.54
N ARG A 582 14.74 -10.08 -22.19
CA ARG A 582 13.94 -10.04 -23.41
C ARG A 582 12.73 -10.93 -23.33
N ILE A 583 11.60 -10.39 -23.80
CA ILE A 583 10.35 -11.14 -23.95
C ILE A 583 10.42 -11.92 -25.27
N THR A 584 10.35 -13.23 -25.16
CA THR A 584 10.38 -14.16 -26.30
C THR A 584 8.97 -14.51 -26.77
N GLU A 585 8.86 -15.15 -27.93
CA GLU A 585 7.56 -15.59 -28.46
C GLU A 585 6.87 -16.65 -27.59
N GLU A 586 7.64 -17.48 -26.90
CA GLU A 586 7.11 -18.49 -25.97
C GLU A 586 6.45 -17.85 -24.74
N ASP A 587 7.01 -16.74 -24.23
CA ASP A 587 6.41 -16.01 -23.11
C ASP A 587 5.04 -15.46 -23.49
N VAL A 588 4.93 -14.97 -24.73
CA VAL A 588 3.67 -14.49 -25.30
C VAL A 588 2.67 -15.63 -25.44
N GLU A 589 3.09 -16.82 -25.88
CA GLU A 589 2.21 -17.99 -25.96
C GLU A 589 1.67 -18.42 -24.59
N ARG A 590 2.51 -18.40 -23.54
CA ARG A 590 2.07 -18.69 -22.16
C ARG A 590 1.04 -17.66 -21.69
N GLY A 591 1.29 -16.37 -21.94
CA GLY A 591 0.34 -15.29 -21.64
C GLY A 591 -0.96 -15.42 -22.43
N MET A 592 -0.89 -15.78 -23.72
CA MET A 592 -2.04 -16.03 -24.58
C MET A 592 -2.89 -17.19 -24.04
N ARG A 593 -2.28 -18.28 -23.59
CA ARG A 593 -2.99 -19.42 -23.00
C ARG A 593 -3.81 -19.03 -21.77
N LEU A 594 -3.22 -18.22 -20.87
CA LEU A 594 -3.94 -17.70 -19.69
C LEU A 594 -5.11 -16.79 -20.11
N MET A 595 -4.85 -15.90 -21.07
CA MET A 595 -5.86 -14.98 -21.58
C MET A 595 -6.99 -15.70 -22.33
N GLU A 596 -6.70 -16.75 -23.09
CA GLU A 596 -7.71 -17.58 -23.74
C GLU A 596 -8.54 -18.40 -22.75
N SER A 597 -7.93 -18.88 -21.65
CA SER A 597 -8.69 -19.47 -20.54
C SER A 597 -9.66 -18.46 -19.92
N PHE A 598 -9.24 -17.21 -19.75
CA PHE A 598 -10.12 -16.13 -19.29
C PHE A 598 -11.26 -15.86 -20.30
N LEU A 599 -10.92 -15.67 -21.58
CA LEU A 599 -11.89 -15.34 -22.62
C LEU A 599 -12.89 -16.47 -22.81
N SER A 600 -12.45 -17.73 -22.82
CA SER A 600 -13.34 -18.89 -22.98
C SER A 600 -14.32 -19.05 -21.82
N GLN A 601 -13.88 -18.86 -20.58
CA GLN A 601 -14.73 -19.02 -19.39
C GLN A 601 -15.76 -17.89 -19.23
N THR A 602 -15.37 -16.64 -19.53
CA THR A 602 -16.19 -15.46 -19.24
C THR A 602 -17.27 -15.16 -20.28
N THR A 603 -17.19 -15.80 -21.44
CA THR A 603 -18.04 -15.49 -22.60
C THR A 603 -19.11 -16.54 -22.86
N LEU A 604 -19.10 -17.68 -22.15
CA LEU A 604 -20.07 -18.75 -22.34
C LEU A 604 -21.47 -18.36 -21.80
N VAL A 605 -22.37 -18.01 -22.72
CA VAL A 605 -23.81 -18.18 -22.56
C VAL A 605 -24.29 -18.99 -23.78
N ASN A 606 -24.81 -20.21 -23.57
CA ASN A 606 -25.27 -21.11 -24.64
C ASN A 606 -24.22 -21.47 -25.73
N GLY A 607 -22.92 -21.48 -25.39
CA GLY A 607 -21.88 -21.92 -26.33
C GLY A 607 -21.40 -20.88 -27.35
N ILE A 608 -21.86 -19.62 -27.29
CA ILE A 608 -21.37 -18.54 -28.15
C ILE A 608 -20.68 -17.49 -27.30
N PRO A 609 -19.39 -17.23 -27.52
CA PRO A 609 -18.70 -16.23 -26.73
C PRO A 609 -19.19 -14.80 -27.08
N ASP A 610 -19.35 -13.88 -26.12
CA ASP A 610 -19.59 -12.45 -26.37
C ASP A 610 -19.09 -11.56 -25.21
N ILE A 611 -18.18 -10.62 -25.50
CA ILE A 611 -17.55 -9.72 -24.50
C ILE A 611 -18.34 -8.41 -24.32
N ASP A 612 -19.24 -8.05 -25.24
CA ASP A 612 -20.14 -6.90 -25.02
C ASP A 612 -21.00 -7.09 -23.77
N ILE A 613 -21.20 -8.34 -23.33
CA ILE A 613 -21.83 -8.68 -22.05
C ILE A 613 -21.06 -8.04 -20.89
N ILE A 614 -19.72 -8.13 -20.85
CA ILE A 614 -18.91 -7.58 -19.76
C ILE A 614 -18.95 -6.05 -19.78
N LEU A 615 -18.91 -5.42 -20.96
CA LEU A 615 -18.82 -3.97 -21.10
C LEU A 615 -20.17 -3.25 -20.96
N THR A 616 -21.25 -3.86 -21.44
CA THR A 616 -22.58 -3.24 -21.53
C THR A 616 -23.64 -3.91 -20.66
N GLY A 617 -23.34 -5.10 -20.15
CA GLY A 617 -24.24 -5.97 -19.39
C GLY A 617 -25.10 -6.90 -20.26
N TYR A 618 -25.05 -6.78 -21.59
CA TYR A 618 -25.95 -7.48 -22.52
C TYR A 618 -25.21 -8.08 -23.73
N PRO A 619 -25.73 -9.17 -24.32
CA PRO A 619 -25.27 -9.66 -25.61
C PRO A 619 -25.41 -8.61 -26.72
N SER A 620 -24.50 -8.58 -27.70
CA SER A 620 -24.54 -7.63 -28.83
C SER A 620 -25.85 -7.72 -29.62
N LYS A 621 -26.47 -8.92 -29.68
CA LYS A 621 -27.78 -9.14 -30.32
C LYS A 621 -28.89 -8.38 -29.58
N ASP A 622 -28.93 -8.47 -28.26
CA ASP A 622 -29.93 -7.78 -27.45
C ASP A 622 -29.70 -6.28 -27.42
N ARG A 623 -28.44 -5.82 -27.46
CA ARG A 623 -28.12 -4.38 -27.58
C ARG A 623 -28.63 -3.79 -28.91
N LYS A 624 -28.41 -4.48 -30.02
CA LYS A 624 -28.96 -4.06 -31.32
C LYS A 624 -30.49 -4.04 -31.27
N ASN A 625 -31.09 -5.09 -30.71
CA ASN A 625 -32.55 -5.17 -30.55
C ASN A 625 -33.08 -4.02 -29.69
N LEU A 626 -32.44 -3.71 -28.57
CA LEU A 626 -32.78 -2.58 -27.67
C LEU A 626 -32.67 -1.22 -28.37
N LEU A 627 -31.62 -0.99 -29.16
CA LEU A 627 -31.49 0.24 -29.95
C LEU A 627 -32.61 0.36 -30.97
N SER A 628 -32.87 -0.70 -31.75
CA SER A 628 -33.99 -0.71 -32.69
C SER A 628 -35.35 -0.56 -32.00
N LEU A 629 -35.56 -1.16 -30.82
CA LEU A 629 -36.79 -1.00 -30.04
C LEU A 629 -36.95 0.44 -29.55
N SER A 630 -35.87 1.08 -29.10
CA SER A 630 -35.88 2.48 -28.69
C SER A 630 -36.16 3.44 -29.86
N GLU A 631 -35.64 3.13 -31.06
CA GLU A 631 -35.94 3.87 -32.28
C GLU A 631 -37.40 3.66 -32.74
N ILE A 632 -37.91 2.44 -32.67
CA ILE A 632 -39.31 2.11 -32.96
C ILE A 632 -40.24 2.88 -32.01
N ILE A 633 -39.97 2.84 -30.70
CA ILE A 633 -40.79 3.56 -29.71
C ILE A 633 -40.70 5.07 -29.95
N ARG A 634 -39.53 5.60 -30.34
CA ARG A 634 -39.37 7.02 -30.69
C ARG A 634 -40.17 7.40 -31.93
N LYS A 635 -40.10 6.61 -33.01
CA LYS A 635 -40.88 6.83 -34.24
C LYS A 635 -42.39 6.83 -33.96
N ILE A 636 -42.89 5.83 -33.24
CA ILE A 636 -44.32 5.73 -32.91
C ILE A 636 -44.75 6.90 -31.98
N HIS A 637 -43.87 7.36 -31.10
CA HIS A 637 -44.14 8.52 -30.25
C HIS A 637 -44.22 9.83 -31.05
N ASP A 638 -43.33 10.01 -32.03
CA ASP A 638 -43.33 11.18 -32.92
C ASP A 638 -44.55 11.18 -33.86
N GLU A 639 -44.91 10.03 -34.42
CA GLU A 639 -46.11 9.86 -35.27
C GLU A 639 -47.42 10.11 -34.52
N ASN A 640 -47.49 9.73 -33.24
CA ASN A 640 -48.66 9.97 -32.39
C ASN A 640 -48.70 11.38 -31.77
N GLY A 641 -47.80 12.29 -32.17
CA GLY A 641 -47.77 13.67 -31.70
C GLY A 641 -47.46 13.82 -30.21
N GLY A 642 -46.61 12.97 -29.66
CA GLY A 642 -46.18 13.02 -28.26
C GLY A 642 -47.09 12.28 -27.27
N LYS A 643 -48.02 11.45 -27.75
CA LYS A 643 -48.85 10.58 -26.90
C LYS A 643 -48.12 9.28 -26.53
N ASP A 644 -48.59 8.65 -25.46
CA ASP A 644 -48.03 7.40 -24.95
C ASP A 644 -48.26 6.24 -25.93
N VAL A 645 -47.25 5.40 -26.09
CA VAL A 645 -47.23 4.32 -27.09
C VAL A 645 -47.85 3.06 -26.50
N SER A 646 -48.80 2.43 -27.19
CA SER A 646 -49.44 1.21 -26.69
C SER A 646 -48.56 -0.04 -26.88
N MET A 647 -48.65 -1.00 -25.95
CA MET A 647 -47.92 -2.27 -26.04
C MET A 647 -48.21 -3.04 -27.34
N LYS A 648 -49.46 -2.98 -27.82
CA LYS A 648 -49.87 -3.64 -29.08
C LYS A 648 -49.14 -3.06 -30.29
N GLN A 649 -49.04 -1.73 -30.39
CA GLN A 649 -48.31 -1.06 -31.47
C GLN A 649 -46.82 -1.41 -31.46
N ILE A 650 -46.18 -1.43 -30.28
CA ILE A 650 -44.76 -1.81 -30.16
C ILE A 650 -44.56 -3.25 -30.61
N MET A 651 -45.46 -4.16 -30.25
CA MET A 651 -45.38 -5.58 -30.62
C MET A 651 -45.60 -5.80 -32.12
N ASP A 652 -46.52 -5.08 -32.74
CA ASP A 652 -46.81 -5.20 -34.17
C ASP A 652 -45.65 -4.67 -35.02
N GLU A 653 -45.07 -3.53 -34.64
CA GLU A 653 -43.90 -2.95 -35.33
C GLU A 653 -42.63 -3.78 -35.11
N ALA A 654 -42.43 -4.30 -33.89
CA ALA A 654 -41.30 -5.17 -33.57
C ALA A 654 -41.39 -6.53 -34.28
N ARG A 655 -42.60 -7.06 -34.51
CA ARG A 655 -42.81 -8.23 -35.38
C ARG A 655 -42.45 -7.92 -36.82
N GLY A 656 -42.79 -6.73 -37.32
CA GLY A 656 -42.35 -6.25 -38.63
C GLY A 656 -40.82 -6.17 -38.78
N ALA A 657 -40.12 -5.90 -37.68
CA ALA A 657 -38.65 -5.89 -37.60
C ALA A 657 -38.03 -7.28 -37.37
N GLY A 658 -38.83 -8.36 -37.30
CA GLY A 658 -38.34 -9.74 -37.14
C GLY A 658 -37.95 -10.13 -35.72
N MET A 659 -38.43 -9.43 -34.69
CA MET A 659 -38.17 -9.76 -33.28
C MET A 659 -39.18 -10.75 -32.71
N ASN A 660 -38.73 -11.66 -31.85
CA ASN A 660 -39.62 -12.58 -31.15
C ASN A 660 -40.44 -11.85 -30.06
N PRO A 661 -41.74 -12.17 -29.88
CA PRO A 661 -42.59 -11.53 -28.87
C PRO A 661 -42.02 -11.58 -27.45
N GLU A 662 -41.46 -12.72 -27.05
CA GLU A 662 -40.84 -12.90 -25.72
C GLU A 662 -39.59 -12.04 -25.53
N GLN A 663 -38.80 -11.81 -26.59
CA GLN A 663 -37.62 -10.95 -26.55
C GLN A 663 -38.01 -9.47 -26.41
N VAL A 664 -39.10 -9.06 -27.07
CA VAL A 664 -39.63 -7.69 -26.97
C VAL A 664 -40.12 -7.39 -25.55
N GLU A 665 -40.86 -8.30 -24.93
CA GLU A 665 -41.30 -8.16 -23.54
C GLU A 665 -40.12 -8.09 -22.56
N ARG A 666 -39.11 -8.94 -22.75
CA ARG A 666 -37.89 -8.93 -21.93
C ARG A 666 -37.14 -7.60 -22.07
N ASN A 667 -37.00 -7.09 -23.29
CA ASN A 667 -36.32 -5.82 -23.59
C ASN A 667 -37.09 -4.59 -23.07
N LEU A 668 -38.43 -4.60 -23.13
CA LEU A 668 -39.27 -3.56 -22.55
C LEU A 668 -39.11 -3.50 -21.02
N LYS A 669 -39.09 -4.66 -20.37
CA LYS A 669 -38.83 -4.76 -18.92
C LYS A 669 -37.46 -4.19 -18.55
N LEU A 670 -36.43 -4.52 -19.32
CA LEU A 670 -35.07 -3.99 -19.14
C LEU A 670 -34.99 -2.46 -19.30
N LEU A 671 -35.67 -1.90 -20.29
CA LEU A 671 -35.73 -0.44 -20.49
C LEU A 671 -36.46 0.26 -19.33
N ARG A 672 -37.43 -0.41 -18.70
CA ARG A 672 -38.15 0.08 -17.51
C ARG A 672 -37.28 0.07 -16.27
N ASP A 673 -36.57 -1.03 -16.01
CA ASP A 673 -35.69 -1.17 -14.85
C ASP A 673 -34.53 -0.16 -14.87
N ARG A 674 -34.09 0.28 -16.06
CA ARG A 674 -33.09 1.33 -16.23
C ARG A 674 -33.64 2.76 -16.15
N GLY A 675 -34.95 2.94 -16.02
CA GLY A 675 -35.58 4.25 -16.02
C GLY A 675 -35.49 4.97 -17.37
N GLN A 676 -35.21 4.27 -18.47
CA GLN A 676 -35.23 4.83 -19.82
C GLN A 676 -36.63 4.80 -20.43
N LEU A 677 -37.50 3.94 -19.90
CA LEU A 677 -38.91 3.81 -20.28
C LEU A 677 -39.77 3.91 -19.02
N ILE A 678 -40.81 4.73 -19.07
CA ILE A 678 -41.83 4.83 -18.01
C ILE A 678 -43.12 4.21 -18.55
N GLU A 679 -43.87 3.59 -17.66
CA GLU A 679 -45.24 3.11 -17.91
C GLU A 679 -46.22 4.00 -17.12
N PRO A 680 -46.73 5.11 -17.69
CA PRO A 680 -47.62 6.02 -16.98
C PRO A 680 -49.01 5.42 -16.73
N ARG A 681 -49.44 4.50 -17.61
CA ARG A 681 -50.69 3.74 -17.52
C ARG A 681 -50.41 2.31 -17.96
N SER A 682 -51.09 1.35 -17.35
CA SER A 682 -50.92 -0.08 -17.67
C SER A 682 -51.01 -0.30 -19.19
N GLY A 683 -49.93 -0.83 -19.78
CA GLY A 683 -49.84 -1.13 -21.21
C GLY A 683 -49.54 0.07 -22.13
N PHE A 684 -49.20 1.24 -21.57
CA PHE A 684 -48.75 2.42 -22.31
C PHE A 684 -47.36 2.83 -21.86
N TYR A 685 -46.45 3.01 -22.82
CA TYR A 685 -45.04 3.29 -22.57
C TYR A 685 -44.61 4.64 -23.15
N ARG A 686 -43.69 5.30 -22.44
CA ARG A 686 -43.07 6.56 -22.85
C ARG A 686 -41.56 6.50 -22.58
N LEU A 687 -40.74 6.89 -23.57
CA LEU A 687 -39.31 7.07 -23.36
C LEU A 687 -39.05 8.29 -22.48
N VAL A 688 -38.14 8.15 -21.51
CA VAL A 688 -37.62 9.27 -20.73
C VAL A 688 -36.71 10.08 -21.64
N ARG A 689 -37.07 11.34 -21.91
CA ARG A 689 -36.16 12.26 -22.60
C ARG A 689 -34.92 12.42 -21.72
N THR A 690 -33.78 12.01 -22.26
CA THR A 690 -32.45 12.28 -21.68
C THR A 690 -32.05 13.71 -22.00
#